data_AF-A0A4Y9ZS45-F1
#
_entry.id   AF-A0A4Y9ZS45-F1
#
_cell.length_a   1.000
_cell.length_b   1.000
_cell.length_c   1.000
_cell.angle_alpha   90.00
_cell.angle_beta   90.00
_cell.angle_gamma   90.00
#
_symmetry.space_group_name_H-M   'P 1'
#
loop_
_entity.id
_entity.type
_entity.pdbx_description
1 polymer ?
#
loop_
_entity_poly.entity_id
_entity_poly.type
_entity_poly.pdbx_seq_one_letter_code
_entity_poly.pdbx_strand_id
1 'polypeptide(L)'
;MRTLYIQMEFVERQTLKERIAEGLSESEAWRLFQQIVEALVHMSSLGILHRDIKLTNIFIDGKGDCKVGDFGLATSSLAAVDPTDVSPHAVTTEADLTLEVGTKLYIAPEVQSRKKGPRDHTKADMYSLGIVFFEMNYAFSTGAERIAVIEDLRKIDVFFPRDWDPSRTRQKQIITWLLQHDPAKRPSALELSQSNLMPPRMEDEYFKGALRMMSKPDSPHHQAVLAALFSQTTKDPLRGLLYDMEVEVPEHISLNGIVRDTLAAIFRLHGAVEMEPPLLMPVAETDEIGDRAVFLDRHGEVVVLPDDALLPFARLAARSNTRRIKRFHIGDTYRANKVAGHPRVAKAAVFDFITVDVANGPMISSAEAIILMNECLNSFPSLAQHYEIHISHSRIIELALERIPEDLRAFVIETLMQARSSWAQKRQMLLKKGLLRSLVDELEIMEDTDEDCDALVTRLEKISPHFSGIILPYVEDIKKTIQFATIAGATRAIFLHPLMMMDRRGFFKDGPCFEVVGRNKRSDVLAVAGRYDNVIAHFTPPKVKAEPVCAVGLQISLEKILVALATYQAVSVKNLLKEQRSFGFWSPRRCDVFVVSYQYGQLSERLEVAALLWRHNISADVMYESGLPDGEHENHFDLCNREGIFVWPRPKPARRDQPAFRIKSILKGTEYDVSRQELVPWLQHQIAEQKRIDASTSGAPALSDAPQISSSSKDVAGNPDVQLLLPGDAKKHRKQTKQIFLDRAFETGVQIKSAFESGIPVVAVDVPAATFYALTKSSSWVTEDDAWKAISATFPTQYAGYASQVREAVARKRADGHRFILLFAAREERVHLLMFS
;
A
#
# COMPACT_ATOMS: atom_id res chain seq x y z
N MET A 1 -52.21 -43.15 38.89
CA MET A 1 -50.84 -43.49 38.43
C MET A 1 -50.58 -42.76 37.13
N ARG A 2 -49.45 -42.05 37.02
CA ARG A 2 -48.98 -41.53 35.73
C ARG A 2 -48.00 -42.56 35.19
N THR A 3 -48.24 -43.08 33.99
CA THR A 3 -47.33 -44.00 33.31
C THR A 3 -46.49 -43.19 32.32
N LEU A 4 -45.17 -43.30 32.41
CA LEU A 4 -44.25 -42.72 31.45
C LEU A 4 -44.11 -43.69 30.26
N TYR A 5 -44.37 -43.19 29.05
CA TYR A 5 -44.07 -43.90 27.81
C TYR A 5 -42.88 -43.21 27.13
N ILE A 6 -41.83 -43.98 26.83
CA ILE A 6 -40.64 -43.50 26.12
C ILE A 6 -40.64 -44.15 24.73
N GLN A 7 -40.55 -43.34 23.67
CA GLN A 7 -40.41 -43.80 22.29
C GLN A 7 -38.96 -43.62 21.85
N MET A 8 -38.34 -44.67 21.31
CA MET A 8 -36.95 -44.66 20.84
C MET A 8 -36.86 -45.26 19.42
N GLU A 9 -35.78 -44.97 18.71
CA GLU A 9 -35.45 -45.60 17.43
C GLU A 9 -35.28 -47.12 17.62
N PHE A 10 -35.88 -47.92 16.74
CA PHE A 10 -35.68 -49.37 16.71
C PHE A 10 -34.40 -49.68 15.91
N VAL A 11 -33.42 -50.33 16.55
CA VAL A 11 -32.20 -50.80 15.87
C VAL A 11 -32.42 -52.24 15.43
N GLU A 12 -32.39 -52.46 14.10
CA GLU A 12 -32.99 -53.63 13.44
C GLU A 12 -32.33 -54.99 13.74
N ARG A 13 -31.08 -55.01 14.22
CA ARG A 13 -30.26 -56.23 14.26
C ARG A 13 -30.13 -56.81 15.67
N GLN A 14 -29.02 -56.52 16.36
CA GLN A 14 -28.64 -57.20 17.59
C GLN A 14 -27.77 -56.32 18.46
N THR A 15 -27.60 -56.70 19.72
CA THR A 15 -26.66 -56.07 20.65
C THR A 15 -25.22 -56.51 20.39
N LEU A 16 -24.26 -55.73 20.88
CA LEU A 16 -22.84 -56.09 20.85
C LEU A 16 -22.58 -57.39 21.61
N LYS A 17 -23.33 -57.65 22.69
CA LYS A 17 -23.27 -58.92 23.43
C LYS A 17 -23.57 -60.12 22.54
N GLU A 18 -24.65 -60.05 21.77
CA GLU A 18 -25.05 -61.11 20.83
C GLU A 18 -24.01 -61.26 19.72
N ARG A 19 -23.50 -60.15 19.19
CA ARG A 19 -22.44 -60.17 18.16
C ARG A 19 -21.14 -60.81 18.64
N ILE A 20 -20.74 -60.59 19.89
CA ILE A 20 -19.55 -61.23 20.48
C ILE A 20 -19.78 -62.73 20.62
N ALA A 21 -20.99 -63.16 21.01
CA ALA A 21 -21.34 -64.59 21.12
C ALA A 21 -21.30 -65.32 19.77
N GLU A 22 -21.59 -64.63 18.67
CA GLU A 22 -21.45 -65.16 17.30
C GLU A 22 -19.99 -65.21 16.78
N GLY A 23 -19.07 -64.55 17.49
CA GLY A 23 -17.64 -64.50 17.18
C GLY A 23 -17.23 -63.24 16.41
N LEU A 24 -16.38 -62.42 17.00
CA LEU A 24 -15.97 -61.11 16.46
C LEU A 24 -14.54 -61.17 15.89
N SER A 25 -14.34 -60.76 14.63
CA SER A 25 -12.98 -60.65 14.06
C SER A 25 -12.22 -59.47 14.65
N GLU A 26 -10.88 -59.50 14.65
CA GLU A 26 -10.07 -58.39 15.20
C GLU A 26 -10.32 -57.07 14.45
N SER A 27 -10.46 -57.11 13.12
CA SER A 27 -10.76 -55.92 12.32
C SER A 27 -12.13 -55.33 12.64
N GLU A 28 -13.14 -56.17 12.87
CA GLU A 28 -14.47 -55.69 13.28
C GLU A 28 -14.44 -55.15 14.71
N ALA A 29 -13.71 -55.79 15.63
CA ALA A 29 -13.55 -55.31 16.99
C ALA A 29 -12.96 -53.90 17.02
N TRP A 30 -11.92 -53.63 16.23
CA TRP A 30 -11.35 -52.30 16.10
C TRP A 30 -12.31 -51.28 15.48
N ARG A 31 -13.02 -51.66 14.41
CA ARG A 31 -14.01 -50.77 13.76
C ARG A 31 -15.13 -50.37 14.72
N LEU A 32 -15.72 -51.34 15.42
CA LEU A 32 -16.79 -51.08 16.39
C LEU A 32 -16.25 -50.30 17.60
N PHE A 33 -15.06 -50.62 18.10
CA PHE A 33 -14.44 -49.89 19.21
C PHE A 33 -14.22 -48.42 18.86
N GLN A 34 -13.74 -48.11 17.65
CA GLN A 34 -13.56 -46.74 17.18
C GLN A 34 -14.88 -45.97 17.15
N GLN A 35 -15.95 -46.57 16.64
CA GLN A 35 -17.28 -45.95 16.61
C GLN A 35 -17.83 -45.70 18.04
N ILE A 36 -17.60 -46.62 18.99
CA ILE A 36 -17.99 -46.42 20.40
C ILE A 36 -17.22 -45.25 21.01
N VAL A 37 -15.91 -45.15 20.76
CA VAL A 37 -15.08 -44.02 21.24
C VAL A 37 -15.58 -42.69 20.66
N GLU A 38 -15.92 -42.64 19.37
CA GLU A 38 -16.49 -41.45 18.73
C GLU A 38 -17.83 -41.04 19.34
N ALA A 39 -18.70 -42.02 19.66
CA ALA A 39 -19.95 -41.76 20.37
C ALA A 39 -19.70 -41.16 21.77
N LEU A 40 -18.72 -41.67 22.52
CA LEU A 40 -18.33 -41.12 23.83
C LEU A 40 -17.72 -39.72 23.71
N VAL A 41 -16.90 -39.44 22.68
CA VAL A 41 -16.38 -38.09 22.39
C VAL A 41 -17.54 -37.13 22.19
N HIS A 42 -18.52 -37.51 21.37
CA HIS A 42 -19.69 -36.68 21.12
C HIS A 42 -20.51 -36.42 22.40
N MET A 43 -20.82 -37.45 23.19
CA MET A 43 -21.54 -37.28 24.47
C MET A 43 -20.79 -36.39 25.45
N SER A 44 -19.46 -36.56 25.55
CA SER A 44 -18.61 -35.74 26.43
C SER A 44 -18.60 -34.27 25.99
N SER A 45 -18.63 -33.98 24.68
CA SER A 45 -18.71 -32.61 24.14
C SER A 45 -20.03 -31.91 24.49
N LEU A 46 -21.09 -32.69 24.74
CA LEU A 46 -22.40 -32.21 25.19
C LEU A 46 -22.53 -32.22 26.72
N GLY A 47 -21.48 -32.60 27.46
CA GLY A 47 -21.51 -32.70 28.92
C GLY A 47 -22.42 -33.81 29.47
N ILE A 48 -22.72 -34.82 28.65
CA ILE A 48 -23.59 -35.96 28.99
C ILE A 48 -22.71 -37.16 29.38
N LEU A 49 -23.03 -37.78 30.52
CA LEU A 49 -22.47 -39.07 30.94
C LEU A 49 -23.54 -40.15 30.79
N HIS A 50 -23.18 -41.27 30.19
CA HIS A 50 -24.10 -42.39 29.95
C HIS A 50 -24.31 -43.25 31.21
N ARG A 51 -23.24 -43.52 31.97
CA ARG A 51 -23.20 -44.26 33.24
C ARG A 51 -23.63 -45.73 33.22
N ASP A 52 -24.02 -46.26 32.06
CA ASP A 52 -24.43 -47.66 31.89
C ASP A 52 -23.89 -48.23 30.55
N ILE A 53 -22.63 -47.90 30.24
CA ILE A 53 -21.94 -48.48 29.08
C ILE A 53 -21.67 -49.96 29.37
N LYS A 54 -22.34 -50.84 28.62
CA LYS A 54 -22.19 -52.30 28.68
C LYS A 54 -22.58 -52.93 27.35
N LEU A 55 -22.22 -54.20 27.15
CA LEU A 55 -22.42 -54.89 25.87
C LEU A 55 -23.89 -54.96 25.42
N THR A 56 -24.86 -54.93 26.34
CA THR A 56 -26.30 -54.96 26.01
C THR A 56 -26.87 -53.61 25.59
N ASN A 57 -26.16 -52.51 25.87
CA ASN A 57 -26.60 -51.13 25.59
C ASN A 57 -25.91 -50.55 24.34
N ILE A 58 -25.12 -51.37 23.66
CA ILE A 58 -24.49 -51.04 22.37
C ILE A 58 -25.15 -51.92 21.33
N PHE A 59 -25.87 -51.29 20.41
CA PHE A 59 -26.65 -51.95 19.36
C PHE A 59 -25.90 -51.90 18.03
N ILE A 60 -26.15 -52.87 17.16
CA ILE A 60 -25.58 -52.94 15.81
C ILE A 60 -26.71 -52.86 14.81
N ASP A 61 -26.62 -51.92 13.88
CA ASP A 61 -27.65 -51.67 12.87
C ASP A 61 -27.54 -52.59 11.64
N GLY A 62 -28.46 -52.43 10.68
CA GLY A 62 -28.50 -53.21 9.44
C GLY A 62 -27.27 -53.05 8.53
N LYS A 63 -26.49 -51.98 8.70
CA LYS A 63 -25.21 -51.74 7.98
C LYS A 63 -24.00 -52.32 8.73
N GLY A 64 -24.21 -52.77 9.96
CA GLY A 64 -23.17 -53.28 10.84
C GLY A 64 -22.47 -52.20 11.65
N ASP A 65 -23.01 -50.98 11.72
CA ASP A 65 -22.44 -49.89 12.54
C ASP A 65 -23.01 -49.91 13.95
N CYS A 66 -22.22 -49.47 14.93
CA CYS A 66 -22.66 -49.47 16.33
C CYS A 66 -23.41 -48.18 16.69
N LYS A 67 -24.43 -48.32 17.55
CA LYS A 67 -25.17 -47.23 18.18
C LYS A 67 -25.22 -47.45 19.68
N VAL A 68 -24.80 -46.46 20.46
CA VAL A 68 -24.90 -46.48 21.92
C VAL A 68 -26.31 -46.01 22.31
N GLY A 69 -27.03 -46.79 23.12
CA GLY A 69 -28.42 -46.52 23.51
C GLY A 69 -28.71 -46.87 24.97
N ASP A 70 -29.97 -46.70 25.38
CA ASP A 70 -30.45 -46.85 26.78
C ASP A 70 -29.81 -45.88 27.78
N PHE A 71 -30.22 -44.61 27.69
CA PHE A 71 -29.80 -43.51 28.55
C PHE A 71 -30.52 -43.49 29.93
N GLY A 72 -31.08 -44.62 30.40
CA GLY A 72 -31.92 -44.68 31.60
C GLY A 72 -31.28 -44.17 32.91
N LEU A 73 -29.95 -44.03 32.95
CA LEU A 73 -29.17 -43.47 34.06
C LEU A 73 -28.31 -42.25 33.67
N ALA A 74 -28.51 -41.72 32.46
CA ALA A 74 -27.71 -40.63 31.94
C ALA A 74 -28.05 -39.31 32.62
N THR A 75 -27.03 -38.51 32.92
CA THR A 75 -27.21 -37.22 33.59
C THR A 75 -26.42 -36.14 32.87
N SER A 76 -27.00 -34.95 32.72
CA SER A 76 -26.23 -33.76 32.33
C SER A 76 -25.37 -33.34 33.52
N SER A 77 -24.09 -33.06 33.26
CA SER A 77 -23.12 -32.62 34.28
C SER A 77 -23.51 -31.31 34.99
N LEU A 78 -24.54 -30.61 34.49
CA LEU A 78 -25.06 -29.34 35.02
C LEU A 78 -26.14 -29.51 36.11
N ALA A 79 -26.66 -30.71 36.36
CA ALA A 79 -27.64 -30.97 37.41
C ALA A 79 -27.02 -31.80 38.53
N ALA A 80 -26.53 -31.15 39.58
CA ALA A 80 -26.22 -31.81 40.85
C ALA A 80 -27.56 -32.19 41.52
N VAL A 81 -28.00 -33.43 41.33
CA VAL A 81 -29.14 -34.00 42.06
C VAL A 81 -28.61 -35.05 43.04
N ASP A 82 -29.02 -34.91 44.30
CA ASP A 82 -28.58 -35.71 45.45
C ASP A 82 -28.79 -37.23 45.23
N PRO A 83 -27.88 -38.13 45.64
CA PRO A 83 -27.98 -39.57 45.41
C PRO A 83 -29.08 -40.31 46.21
N THR A 84 -30.01 -39.59 46.83
CA THR A 84 -31.04 -40.16 47.73
C THR A 84 -32.40 -40.42 47.07
N ASP A 85 -32.59 -40.07 45.80
CA ASP A 85 -33.91 -40.19 45.12
C ASP A 85 -34.12 -41.45 44.28
N VAL A 86 -33.26 -42.46 44.40
CA VAL A 86 -33.58 -43.83 43.95
C VAL A 86 -34.18 -44.62 45.13
N SER A 87 -35.51 -44.59 45.21
CA SER A 87 -36.31 -45.42 46.13
C SER A 87 -35.95 -46.92 45.98
N PRO A 88 -35.61 -47.62 47.08
CA PRO A 88 -35.24 -49.03 47.03
C PRO A 88 -36.45 -49.93 47.26
N HIS A 89 -37.50 -49.87 46.44
CA HIS A 89 -38.67 -50.76 46.59
C HIS A 89 -39.16 -51.32 45.24
N ALA A 90 -38.53 -52.39 44.78
CA ALA A 90 -39.17 -53.37 43.90
C ALA A 90 -38.67 -54.77 44.29
N VAL A 91 -39.64 -55.68 44.47
CA VAL A 91 -39.49 -57.02 45.03
C VAL A 91 -38.69 -57.91 44.07
N THR A 92 -37.62 -58.53 44.56
CA THR A 92 -36.70 -59.39 43.81
C THR A 92 -37.30 -60.79 43.56
N THR A 93 -37.20 -61.27 42.32
CA THR A 93 -37.29 -62.71 42.00
C THR A 93 -35.89 -63.23 41.67
N GLU A 94 -35.61 -64.51 41.92
CA GLU A 94 -34.25 -65.10 41.92
C GLU A 94 -33.45 -64.95 40.61
N ALA A 95 -34.09 -64.62 39.48
CA ALA A 95 -33.41 -64.34 38.21
C ALA A 95 -32.71 -62.96 38.19
N ASP A 96 -33.24 -61.95 38.89
CA ASP A 96 -32.71 -60.57 38.87
C ASP A 96 -31.37 -60.42 39.64
N LEU A 97 -31.09 -61.32 40.59
CA LEU A 97 -29.82 -61.33 41.32
C LEU A 97 -28.62 -61.57 40.41
N THR A 98 -28.79 -62.28 39.29
CA THR A 98 -27.70 -62.51 38.31
C THR A 98 -27.50 -61.33 37.35
N LEU A 99 -28.58 -60.60 37.01
CA LEU A 99 -28.55 -59.39 36.18
C LEU A 99 -27.95 -58.19 36.92
N GLU A 100 -28.24 -58.04 38.22
CA GLU A 100 -27.60 -57.02 39.07
C GLU A 100 -26.10 -57.29 39.26
N VAL A 101 -25.68 -58.56 39.35
CA VAL A 101 -24.26 -58.94 39.45
C VAL A 101 -23.53 -58.67 38.14
N GLY A 102 -24.15 -58.92 36.98
CA GLY A 102 -23.57 -58.64 35.66
C GLY A 102 -23.32 -57.15 35.39
N THR A 103 -24.23 -56.27 35.81
CA THR A 103 -24.08 -54.82 35.62
C THR A 103 -22.99 -54.23 36.51
N LYS A 104 -22.80 -54.77 37.73
CA LYS A 104 -21.74 -54.35 38.66
C LYS A 104 -20.32 -54.52 38.12
N LEU A 105 -20.13 -55.36 37.10
CA LEU A 105 -18.81 -55.62 36.51
C LEU A 105 -18.27 -54.46 35.65
N TYR A 106 -19.15 -53.62 35.10
CA TYR A 106 -18.76 -52.47 34.26
C TYR A 106 -18.61 -51.16 35.05
N ILE A 107 -19.11 -51.12 36.30
CA ILE A 107 -19.16 -49.91 37.11
C ILE A 107 -17.75 -49.53 37.59
N ALA A 108 -17.38 -48.27 37.35
CA ALA A 108 -16.10 -47.72 37.77
C ALA A 108 -15.96 -47.70 39.31
N PRO A 109 -14.76 -47.95 39.88
CA PRO A 109 -14.54 -48.01 41.33
C PRO A 109 -15.02 -46.76 42.08
N GLU A 110 -14.85 -45.58 41.48
CA GLU A 110 -15.27 -44.29 42.02
C GLU A 110 -16.81 -44.13 42.11
N VAL A 111 -17.56 -44.86 41.29
CA VAL A 111 -19.03 -44.89 41.32
C VAL A 111 -19.54 -45.82 42.42
N GLN A 112 -18.79 -46.90 42.73
CA GLN A 112 -19.18 -47.93 43.71
C GLN A 112 -18.85 -47.56 45.18
N SER A 113 -17.87 -46.68 45.41
CA SER A 113 -17.45 -46.27 46.76
C SER A 113 -18.50 -45.44 47.50
N ARG A 114 -18.73 -45.68 48.80
CA ARG A 114 -19.65 -44.92 49.67
C ARG A 114 -19.00 -43.73 50.43
N LYS A 115 -17.74 -43.39 50.15
CA LYS A 115 -17.06 -42.27 50.84
C LYS A 115 -17.61 -40.91 50.39
N LYS A 116 -17.88 -40.00 51.34
CA LYS A 116 -18.34 -38.61 51.12
C LYS A 116 -17.15 -37.71 50.77
N GLY A 117 -17.13 -37.18 49.54
CA GLY A 117 -16.15 -36.21 49.01
C GLY A 117 -16.54 -35.81 47.57
N PRO A 118 -15.98 -34.74 46.99
CA PRO A 118 -16.25 -34.34 45.60
C PRO A 118 -15.82 -35.46 44.65
N ARG A 119 -16.74 -35.95 43.81
CA ARG A 119 -16.47 -37.07 42.90
C ARG A 119 -16.37 -36.56 41.47
N ASP A 120 -15.23 -36.79 40.85
CA ASP A 120 -15.08 -36.66 39.41
C ASP A 120 -15.59 -37.94 38.73
N HIS A 121 -16.79 -37.87 38.17
CA HIS A 121 -17.41 -38.96 37.40
C HIS A 121 -17.23 -38.80 35.89
N THR A 122 -16.48 -37.78 35.44
CA THR A 122 -16.40 -37.41 34.02
C THR A 122 -15.79 -38.50 33.15
N LYS A 123 -14.98 -39.39 33.73
CA LYS A 123 -14.33 -40.51 33.03
C LYS A 123 -14.90 -41.88 33.39
N ALA A 124 -16.03 -41.96 34.10
CA ALA A 124 -16.63 -43.23 34.50
C ALA A 124 -16.96 -44.14 33.29
N ASP A 125 -17.52 -43.56 32.23
CA ASP A 125 -17.86 -44.27 30.98
C ASP A 125 -16.61 -44.85 30.29
N MET A 126 -15.45 -44.21 30.45
CA MET A 126 -14.18 -44.71 29.92
C MET A 126 -13.71 -45.99 30.64
N TYR A 127 -14.01 -46.14 31.94
CA TYR A 127 -13.73 -47.39 32.66
C TYR A 127 -14.60 -48.53 32.13
N SER A 128 -15.89 -48.26 31.99
CA SER A 128 -16.86 -49.22 31.46
C SER A 128 -16.51 -49.62 30.03
N LEU A 129 -16.04 -48.68 29.20
CA LEU A 129 -15.48 -48.95 27.88
C LEU A 129 -14.28 -49.91 27.94
N GLY A 130 -13.41 -49.80 28.96
CA GLY A 130 -12.27 -50.70 29.15
C GLY A 130 -12.70 -52.16 29.34
N ILE A 131 -13.77 -52.39 30.09
CA ILE A 131 -14.36 -53.72 30.27
C ILE A 131 -15.03 -54.21 28.97
N VAL A 132 -15.80 -53.35 28.29
CA VAL A 132 -16.39 -53.67 26.98
C VAL A 132 -15.30 -54.08 25.99
N PHE A 133 -14.21 -53.33 25.90
CA PHE A 133 -13.14 -53.63 24.96
C PHE A 133 -12.37 -54.90 25.30
N PHE A 134 -12.19 -55.20 26.60
CA PHE A 134 -11.65 -56.49 27.01
C PHE A 134 -12.52 -57.65 26.52
N GLU A 135 -13.84 -57.57 26.72
CA GLU A 135 -14.77 -58.63 26.30
C GLU A 135 -14.93 -58.74 24.78
N MET A 136 -14.71 -57.66 24.03
CA MET A 136 -14.62 -57.73 22.56
C MET A 136 -13.41 -58.53 22.06
N ASN A 137 -12.40 -58.72 22.92
CA ASN A 137 -11.11 -59.32 22.57
C ASN A 137 -10.83 -60.64 23.30
N TYR A 138 -11.70 -61.08 24.21
CA TYR A 138 -11.52 -62.28 25.02
C TYR A 138 -12.84 -63.04 25.17
N ALA A 139 -12.82 -64.35 24.89
CA ALA A 139 -13.98 -65.22 24.98
C ALA A 139 -13.97 -65.99 26.30
N PHE A 140 -15.16 -66.21 26.88
CA PHE A 140 -15.33 -66.97 28.12
C PHE A 140 -16.05 -68.28 27.84
N SER A 141 -15.68 -69.35 28.55
CA SER A 141 -16.33 -70.66 28.42
C SER A 141 -17.58 -70.75 29.30
N THR A 142 -17.58 -70.10 30.47
CA THR A 142 -18.72 -70.09 31.40
C THR A 142 -18.96 -68.72 32.04
N GLY A 143 -20.18 -68.48 32.54
CA GLY A 143 -20.52 -67.24 33.25
C GLY A 143 -19.74 -67.04 34.56
N ALA A 144 -19.41 -68.13 35.28
CA ALA A 144 -18.62 -68.07 36.51
C ALA A 144 -17.16 -67.68 36.24
N GLU A 145 -16.57 -68.22 35.17
CA GLU A 145 -15.24 -67.82 34.68
C GLU A 145 -15.22 -66.35 34.29
N ARG A 146 -16.23 -65.87 33.55
CA ARG A 146 -16.37 -64.47 33.18
C ARG A 146 -16.33 -63.52 34.38
N ILE A 147 -17.05 -63.87 35.45
CA ILE A 147 -17.06 -63.06 36.68
C ILE A 147 -15.65 -63.03 37.30
N ALA A 148 -15.02 -64.18 37.50
CA ALA A 148 -13.70 -64.28 38.13
C ALA A 148 -12.61 -63.52 37.34
N VAL A 149 -12.59 -63.67 36.01
CA VAL A 149 -11.61 -63.00 35.14
C VAL A 149 -11.80 -61.48 35.16
N ILE A 150 -13.05 -61.00 35.08
CA ILE A 150 -13.31 -59.56 35.13
C ILE A 150 -13.02 -59.00 36.54
N GLU A 151 -13.30 -59.74 37.62
CA GLU A 151 -12.93 -59.32 38.97
C GLU A 151 -11.41 -59.18 39.15
N ASP A 152 -10.63 -60.11 38.59
CA ASP A 152 -9.17 -60.01 38.55
C ASP A 152 -8.68 -58.81 37.71
N LEU A 153 -9.29 -58.58 36.55
CA LEU A 153 -9.00 -57.44 35.69
C LEU A 153 -9.31 -56.10 36.37
N ARG A 154 -10.30 -56.06 37.26
CA ARG A 154 -10.70 -54.87 38.03
C ARG A 154 -9.83 -54.60 39.26
N LYS A 155 -8.84 -55.42 39.59
CA LYS A 155 -7.89 -55.10 40.68
C LYS A 155 -7.00 -53.93 40.29
N ILE A 156 -6.38 -53.27 41.28
CA ILE A 156 -5.56 -52.05 41.07
C ILE A 156 -4.44 -52.29 40.04
N ASP A 157 -3.81 -53.47 40.04
CA ASP A 157 -2.71 -53.81 39.14
C ASP A 157 -3.18 -54.35 37.77
N VAL A 158 -4.49 -54.48 37.53
CA VAL A 158 -5.12 -54.97 36.29
C VAL A 158 -4.53 -56.32 35.82
N PHE A 159 -5.06 -57.43 36.36
CA PHE A 159 -4.57 -58.76 36.00
C PHE A 159 -5.30 -59.33 34.78
N PHE A 160 -4.55 -59.55 33.69
CA PHE A 160 -5.05 -60.25 32.50
C PHE A 160 -5.03 -61.78 32.70
N PRO A 161 -5.94 -62.52 32.05
CA PRO A 161 -5.94 -63.98 32.10
C PRO A 161 -4.65 -64.55 31.46
N ARG A 162 -4.22 -65.75 31.91
CA ARG A 162 -2.92 -66.33 31.54
C ARG A 162 -2.81 -66.71 30.06
N ASP A 163 -3.94 -66.98 29.45
CA ASP A 163 -4.15 -67.32 28.05
C ASP A 163 -4.47 -66.10 27.16
N TRP A 164 -4.29 -64.87 27.67
CA TRP A 164 -4.39 -63.66 26.84
C TRP A 164 -3.38 -63.71 25.69
N ASP A 165 -3.88 -63.50 24.47
CA ASP A 165 -3.09 -63.50 23.24
C ASP A 165 -1.95 -62.46 23.28
N PRO A 166 -0.66 -62.90 23.24
CA PRO A 166 0.48 -61.99 23.27
C PRO A 166 0.54 -61.01 22.09
N SER A 167 -0.08 -61.33 20.95
CA SER A 167 -0.08 -60.46 19.77
C SER A 167 -0.93 -59.19 19.97
N ARG A 168 -1.90 -59.20 20.90
CA ARG A 168 -2.83 -58.10 21.20
C ARG A 168 -2.24 -57.05 22.13
N THR A 169 -1.03 -56.59 21.83
CA THR A 169 -0.28 -55.65 22.67
C THR A 169 -0.95 -54.28 22.76
N ARG A 170 -1.47 -53.75 21.65
CA ARG A 170 -2.18 -52.45 21.62
C ARG A 170 -3.47 -52.49 22.44
N GLN A 171 -4.25 -53.56 22.28
CA GLN A 171 -5.48 -53.78 23.03
C GLN A 171 -5.20 -53.84 24.53
N LYS A 172 -4.18 -54.60 24.94
CA LYS A 172 -3.74 -54.68 26.33
C LYS A 172 -3.39 -53.32 26.92
N GLN A 173 -2.61 -52.51 26.19
CA GLN A 173 -2.23 -51.16 26.62
C GLN A 173 -3.43 -50.24 26.79
N ILE A 174 -4.37 -50.23 25.83
CA ILE A 174 -5.61 -49.44 25.92
C ILE A 174 -6.46 -49.89 27.11
N ILE A 175 -6.66 -51.20 27.31
CA ILE A 175 -7.44 -51.74 28.42
C ILE A 175 -6.81 -51.35 29.77
N THR A 176 -5.49 -51.48 29.93
CA THR A 176 -4.79 -51.04 31.14
C THR A 176 -4.91 -49.53 31.38
N TRP A 177 -4.93 -48.72 30.33
CA TRP A 177 -5.08 -47.27 30.43
C TRP A 177 -6.51 -46.86 30.84
N LEU A 178 -7.52 -47.57 30.33
CA LEU A 178 -8.93 -47.35 30.66
C LEU A 178 -9.30 -47.83 32.07
N LEU A 179 -8.69 -48.92 32.54
CA LEU A 179 -9.00 -49.53 33.84
C LEU A 179 -8.20 -48.95 35.01
N GLN A 180 -7.57 -47.78 34.85
CA GLN A 180 -6.97 -47.05 35.98
C GLN A 180 -8.05 -46.70 37.02
N HIS A 181 -7.79 -47.04 38.28
CA HIS A 181 -8.70 -46.75 39.41
C HIS A 181 -8.76 -45.27 39.76
N ASP A 182 -7.67 -44.53 39.49
CA ASP A 182 -7.61 -43.08 39.62
C ASP A 182 -8.12 -42.44 38.32
N PRO A 183 -9.28 -41.74 38.33
CA PRO A 183 -9.83 -41.10 37.13
C PRO A 183 -8.87 -40.08 36.51
N ALA A 184 -8.00 -39.44 37.29
CA ALA A 184 -7.03 -38.48 36.78
C ALA A 184 -6.00 -39.13 35.85
N LYS A 185 -5.68 -40.41 36.04
CA LYS A 185 -4.74 -41.18 35.22
C LYS A 185 -5.39 -41.86 34.01
N ARG A 186 -6.72 -41.90 33.97
CA ARG A 186 -7.52 -42.45 32.86
C ARG A 186 -7.61 -41.43 31.72
N PRO A 187 -7.59 -41.84 30.45
CA PRO A 187 -7.79 -40.91 29.35
C PRO A 187 -9.24 -40.42 29.31
N SER A 188 -9.43 -39.21 28.78
CA SER A 188 -10.71 -38.79 28.22
C SER A 188 -10.99 -39.49 26.89
N ALA A 189 -12.25 -39.49 26.45
CA ALA A 189 -12.63 -40.04 25.14
C ALA A 189 -11.84 -39.39 23.99
N LEU A 190 -11.60 -38.08 24.09
CA LEU A 190 -10.83 -37.32 23.09
C LEU A 190 -9.36 -37.74 23.07
N GLU A 191 -8.72 -37.82 24.24
CA GLU A 191 -7.31 -38.25 24.36
C GLU A 191 -7.11 -39.67 23.81
N LEU A 192 -8.06 -40.59 24.06
CA LEU A 192 -7.99 -41.93 23.50
C LEU A 192 -8.13 -41.93 21.97
N SER A 193 -9.10 -41.18 21.45
CA SER A 193 -9.36 -41.10 19.99
C SER A 193 -8.17 -40.57 19.18
N GLN A 194 -7.34 -39.72 19.81
CA GLN A 194 -6.14 -39.13 19.19
C GLN A 194 -4.87 -39.92 19.48
N SER A 195 -4.95 -41.02 20.22
CA SER A 195 -3.76 -41.78 20.64
C SER A 195 -3.18 -42.61 19.48
N ASN A 196 -1.85 -42.77 19.48
CA ASN A 196 -1.13 -43.65 18.54
C ASN A 196 -1.46 -45.14 18.71
N LEU A 197 -2.25 -45.50 19.73
CA LEU A 197 -2.70 -46.86 19.98
C LEU A 197 -3.91 -47.24 19.11
N MET A 198 -4.65 -46.25 18.59
CA MET A 198 -5.76 -46.45 17.67
C MET A 198 -5.26 -46.75 16.24
N PRO A 199 -5.94 -47.63 15.46
CA PRO A 199 -5.62 -47.85 14.06
C PRO A 199 -5.80 -46.56 13.21
N PRO A 200 -4.98 -46.35 12.17
CA PRO A 200 -5.17 -45.25 11.23
C PRO A 200 -6.47 -45.42 10.43
N ARG A 201 -7.20 -44.33 10.18
CA ARG A 201 -8.43 -44.33 9.38
C ARG A 201 -8.13 -44.70 7.93
N MET A 202 -8.63 -45.85 7.47
CA MET A 202 -8.42 -46.34 6.09
C MET A 202 -8.98 -45.37 5.03
N GLU A 203 -10.15 -44.78 5.26
CA GLU A 203 -10.80 -43.86 4.31
C GLU A 203 -9.98 -42.58 4.06
N ASP A 204 -9.28 -42.10 5.09
CA ASP A 204 -8.47 -40.89 5.01
C ASP A 204 -7.22 -41.10 4.14
N GLU A 205 -6.63 -42.31 4.12
CA GLU A 205 -5.48 -42.61 3.25
C GLU A 205 -5.88 -42.76 1.78
N TYR A 206 -7.00 -43.41 1.49
CA TYR A 206 -7.51 -43.51 0.11
C TYR A 206 -7.87 -42.14 -0.46
N PHE A 207 -8.56 -41.31 0.32
CA PHE A 207 -8.90 -39.95 -0.11
C PHE A 207 -7.65 -39.09 -0.34
N LYS A 208 -6.69 -39.11 0.60
CA LYS A 208 -5.40 -38.40 0.43
C LYS A 208 -4.61 -38.92 -0.76
N GLY A 209 -4.62 -40.22 -1.02
CA GLY A 209 -4.00 -40.85 -2.18
C GLY A 209 -4.63 -40.41 -3.50
N ALA A 210 -5.96 -40.42 -3.57
CA ALA A 210 -6.72 -39.95 -4.73
C ALA A 210 -6.48 -38.46 -4.98
N LEU A 211 -6.51 -37.62 -3.94
CA LEU A 211 -6.23 -36.19 -4.04
C LEU A 211 -4.82 -35.95 -4.61
N ARG A 212 -3.80 -36.65 -4.09
CA ARG A 212 -2.42 -36.57 -4.61
C ARG A 212 -2.31 -37.01 -6.06
N MET A 213 -3.07 -38.02 -6.49
CA MET A 213 -3.08 -38.48 -7.88
C MET A 213 -3.77 -37.46 -8.81
N MET A 214 -4.87 -36.87 -8.36
CA MET A 214 -5.65 -35.90 -9.14
C MET A 214 -4.99 -34.52 -9.23
N SER A 215 -4.20 -34.13 -8.22
CA SER A 215 -3.45 -32.86 -8.20
C SER A 215 -2.14 -32.89 -8.99
N LYS A 216 -1.73 -34.03 -9.56
CA LYS A 216 -0.54 -34.11 -10.40
C LYS A 216 -0.82 -33.55 -11.81
N PRO A 217 0.04 -32.67 -12.36
CA PRO A 217 -0.16 -32.10 -13.70
C PRO A 217 -0.29 -33.15 -14.80
N ASP A 218 0.46 -34.25 -14.69
CA ASP A 218 0.51 -35.34 -15.68
C ASP A 218 -0.67 -36.33 -15.57
N SER A 219 -1.60 -36.11 -14.62
CA SER A 219 -2.72 -37.00 -14.41
C SER A 219 -3.81 -36.79 -15.48
N PRO A 220 -4.38 -37.84 -16.08
CA PRO A 220 -5.49 -37.71 -17.03
C PRO A 220 -6.74 -37.09 -16.38
N HIS A 221 -6.84 -37.15 -15.04
CA HIS A 221 -7.94 -36.59 -14.28
C HIS A 221 -7.75 -35.11 -13.91
N HIS A 222 -6.54 -34.56 -14.07
CA HIS A 222 -6.22 -33.19 -13.65
C HIS A 222 -7.10 -32.15 -14.36
N GLN A 223 -7.24 -32.26 -15.69
CA GLN A 223 -8.12 -31.35 -16.45
C GLN A 223 -9.60 -31.49 -16.06
N ALA A 224 -10.06 -32.71 -15.78
CA ALA A 224 -11.44 -32.95 -15.36
C ALA A 224 -11.72 -32.30 -13.98
N VAL A 225 -10.75 -32.36 -13.07
CA VAL A 225 -10.83 -31.69 -11.76
C VAL A 225 -10.82 -30.17 -11.92
N LEU A 226 -9.92 -29.60 -12.73
CA LEU A 226 -9.92 -28.17 -13.00
C LEU A 226 -11.25 -27.71 -13.62
N ALA A 227 -11.74 -28.42 -14.64
CA ALA A 227 -13.03 -28.13 -15.26
C ALA A 227 -14.16 -28.18 -14.23
N ALA A 228 -14.17 -29.18 -13.34
CA ALA A 228 -15.14 -29.28 -12.27
C ALA A 228 -15.06 -28.09 -11.30
N LEU A 229 -13.86 -27.69 -10.87
CA LEU A 229 -13.63 -26.54 -9.98
C LEU A 229 -14.11 -25.23 -10.60
N PHE A 230 -13.73 -24.94 -11.85
CA PHE A 230 -14.11 -23.71 -12.55
C PHE A 230 -15.58 -23.68 -13.00
N SER A 231 -16.24 -24.84 -13.09
CA SER A 231 -17.68 -24.93 -13.38
C SER A 231 -18.59 -24.68 -12.17
N GLN A 232 -18.02 -24.57 -10.96
CA GLN A 232 -18.79 -24.28 -9.76
C GLN A 232 -19.29 -22.84 -9.81
N THR A 233 -20.58 -22.65 -10.09
CA THR A 233 -21.23 -21.37 -9.84
C THR A 233 -21.31 -21.15 -8.34
N THR A 234 -20.94 -19.96 -7.86
CA THR A 234 -21.06 -19.57 -6.45
C THR A 234 -22.48 -19.85 -5.96
N LYS A 235 -22.65 -20.89 -5.14
CA LYS A 235 -23.96 -21.31 -4.63
C LYS A 235 -24.57 -20.32 -3.64
N ASP A 236 -23.79 -19.34 -3.20
CA ASP A 236 -24.18 -18.31 -2.25
C ASP A 236 -24.20 -16.93 -2.94
N PRO A 237 -25.39 -16.42 -3.33
CA PRO A 237 -25.56 -15.09 -3.90
C PRO A 237 -25.07 -13.97 -2.97
N LEU A 238 -25.14 -14.18 -1.65
CA LEU A 238 -24.67 -13.19 -0.68
C LEU A 238 -23.16 -13.05 -0.76
N ARG A 239 -22.41 -14.15 -0.87
CA ARG A 239 -20.94 -14.06 -1.05
C ARG A 239 -20.53 -13.29 -2.29
N GLY A 240 -21.32 -13.36 -3.37
CA GLY A 240 -21.10 -12.55 -4.56
C GLY A 240 -21.28 -11.06 -4.30
N LEU A 241 -22.34 -10.68 -3.59
CA LEU A 241 -22.64 -9.28 -3.23
C LEU A 241 -21.69 -8.70 -2.18
N LEU A 242 -21.15 -9.53 -1.29
CA LEU A 242 -20.28 -9.10 -0.19
C LEU A 242 -18.77 -9.21 -0.52
N TYR A 243 -18.41 -9.69 -1.71
CA TYR A 243 -17.03 -10.08 -2.06
C TYR A 243 -16.00 -8.94 -1.90
N ASP A 244 -16.42 -7.73 -2.25
CA ASP A 244 -15.64 -6.50 -2.25
C ASP A 244 -16.13 -5.48 -1.21
N MET A 245 -17.08 -5.83 -0.34
CA MET A 245 -17.57 -4.91 0.68
C MET A 245 -16.51 -4.47 1.70
N GLU A 246 -15.50 -5.30 1.96
CA GLU A 246 -14.38 -4.94 2.84
C GLU A 246 -13.36 -4.01 2.15
N VAL A 247 -13.53 -3.72 0.86
CA VAL A 247 -12.66 -2.78 0.14
C VAL A 247 -13.07 -1.36 0.55
N GLU A 248 -12.41 -0.84 1.58
CA GLU A 248 -12.53 0.57 1.95
C GLU A 248 -12.05 1.45 0.79
N VAL A 249 -12.95 2.25 0.23
CA VAL A 249 -12.59 3.28 -0.76
C VAL A 249 -12.05 4.48 0.01
N PRO A 250 -10.76 4.84 -0.12
CA PRO A 250 -10.22 5.96 0.62
C PRO A 250 -10.92 7.27 0.23
N GLU A 251 -11.24 8.13 1.21
CA GLU A 251 -11.91 9.42 0.98
C GLU A 251 -11.18 10.32 -0.03
N HIS A 252 -9.86 10.13 -0.15
CA HIS A 252 -8.95 10.91 -0.98
C HIS A 252 -8.68 10.28 -2.38
N ILE A 253 -9.44 9.28 -2.79
CA ILE A 253 -9.26 8.58 -4.08
C ILE A 253 -9.31 9.54 -5.28
N SER A 254 -10.06 10.64 -5.18
CA SER A 254 -10.18 11.66 -6.21
C SER A 254 -8.87 12.41 -6.50
N LEU A 255 -7.90 12.38 -5.57
CA LEU A 255 -6.57 12.98 -5.74
C LEU A 255 -5.57 12.10 -6.46
N ASN A 256 -5.90 10.82 -6.67
CA ASN A 256 -5.01 9.83 -7.27
C ASN A 256 -4.54 10.27 -8.66
N GLY A 257 -5.46 10.74 -9.52
CA GLY A 257 -5.11 11.23 -10.85
C GLY A 257 -4.06 12.33 -10.80
N ILE A 258 -4.23 13.30 -9.91
CA ILE A 258 -3.34 14.46 -9.78
C ILE A 258 -1.95 14.03 -9.28
N VAL A 259 -1.89 13.23 -8.21
CA VAL A 259 -0.62 12.73 -7.67
C VAL A 259 0.13 11.91 -8.73
N ARG A 260 -0.58 11.02 -9.42
CA ARG A 260 -0.02 10.20 -10.50
C ARG A 260 0.53 11.06 -11.63
N ASP A 261 -0.22 12.07 -12.08
CA ASP A 261 0.18 12.93 -13.19
C ASP A 261 1.38 13.82 -12.81
N THR A 262 1.43 14.33 -11.57
CA THR A 262 2.58 15.08 -11.05
C THR A 262 3.83 14.21 -10.97
N LEU A 263 3.75 13.00 -10.41
CA LEU A 263 4.88 12.06 -10.37
C LEU A 263 5.32 11.66 -11.78
N ALA A 264 4.39 11.37 -12.68
CA ALA A 264 4.71 11.05 -14.07
C ALA A 264 5.41 12.21 -14.79
N ALA A 265 5.05 13.46 -14.50
CA ALA A 265 5.74 14.63 -15.04
C ALA A 265 7.19 14.71 -14.55
N ILE A 266 7.43 14.48 -13.25
CA ILE A 266 8.78 14.39 -12.67
C ILE A 266 9.58 13.28 -13.36
N PHE A 267 9.02 12.08 -13.48
CA PHE A 267 9.73 10.96 -14.10
C PHE A 267 10.06 11.18 -15.57
N ARG A 268 9.13 11.78 -16.33
CA ARG A 268 9.34 12.13 -17.74
C ARG A 268 10.39 13.23 -17.91
N LEU A 269 10.49 14.17 -16.97
CA LEU A 269 11.54 15.19 -16.95
C LEU A 269 12.94 14.56 -16.88
N HIS A 270 13.09 13.47 -16.12
CA HIS A 270 14.33 12.69 -16.03
C HIS A 270 14.53 11.71 -17.20
N GLY A 271 13.66 11.75 -18.22
CA GLY A 271 13.77 10.97 -19.45
C GLY A 271 13.31 9.51 -19.32
N ALA A 272 12.51 9.20 -18.29
CA ALA A 272 11.95 7.87 -18.12
C ALA A 272 10.70 7.65 -18.99
N VAL A 273 10.55 6.42 -19.50
CA VAL A 273 9.38 6.01 -20.28
C VAL A 273 8.43 5.21 -19.40
N GLU A 274 7.12 5.46 -19.53
CA GLU A 274 6.10 4.68 -18.84
C GLU A 274 6.01 3.26 -19.44
N MET A 275 6.17 2.23 -18.61
CA MET A 275 6.13 0.84 -19.07
C MET A 275 5.49 -0.06 -18.03
N GLU A 276 4.29 -0.57 -18.33
CA GLU A 276 3.57 -1.51 -17.49
C GLU A 276 4.07 -2.96 -17.69
N PRO A 277 4.52 -3.65 -16.63
CA PRO A 277 4.88 -5.06 -16.70
C PRO A 277 3.63 -5.97 -16.65
N PRO A 278 3.73 -7.25 -17.05
CA PRO A 278 2.63 -8.20 -16.92
C PRO A 278 2.18 -8.35 -15.46
N LEU A 279 0.86 -8.32 -15.24
CA LEU A 279 0.27 -8.37 -13.90
C LEU A 279 0.47 -9.72 -13.20
N LEU A 280 0.06 -10.82 -13.82
CA LEU A 280 0.14 -12.15 -13.21
C LEU A 280 1.53 -12.75 -13.36
N MET A 281 2.08 -13.27 -12.27
CA MET A 281 3.36 -13.97 -12.24
C MET A 281 3.16 -15.42 -11.77
N PRO A 282 3.67 -16.45 -12.47
CA PRO A 282 3.69 -17.80 -11.93
C PRO A 282 4.63 -17.88 -10.72
N VAL A 283 4.22 -18.69 -9.74
CA VAL A 283 4.96 -18.95 -8.49
C VAL A 283 6.09 -19.94 -8.76
N ALA A 284 7.31 -19.62 -8.33
CA ALA A 284 8.43 -20.56 -8.40
C ALA A 284 8.38 -21.54 -7.20
N GLU A 285 8.91 -22.76 -7.34
CA GLU A 285 8.90 -23.78 -6.28
C GLU A 285 9.56 -23.33 -4.96
N THR A 286 10.46 -22.34 -5.03
CA THR A 286 11.19 -21.79 -3.89
C THR A 286 10.52 -20.57 -3.23
N ASP A 287 9.41 -20.08 -3.78
CA ASP A 287 8.74 -18.89 -3.27
C ASP A 287 7.90 -19.24 -2.03
N GLU A 288 8.15 -18.55 -0.91
CA GLU A 288 7.25 -18.61 0.24
C GLU A 288 5.92 -17.94 -0.14
N ILE A 289 4.85 -18.74 -0.12
CA ILE A 289 3.50 -18.30 -0.53
C ILE A 289 2.94 -17.23 0.42
N GLY A 290 3.38 -17.21 1.68
CA GLY A 290 3.24 -16.10 2.62
C GLY A 290 1.86 -15.41 2.63
N ASP A 291 1.88 -14.07 2.60
CA ASP A 291 0.72 -13.17 2.57
C ASP A 291 0.35 -12.73 1.13
N ARG A 292 0.75 -13.50 0.12
CA ARG A 292 0.58 -13.13 -1.29
C ARG A 292 -0.80 -13.54 -1.80
N ALA A 293 -1.37 -12.73 -2.68
CA ALA A 293 -2.64 -13.07 -3.33
C ALA A 293 -2.39 -14.09 -4.44
N VAL A 294 -2.72 -15.35 -4.16
CA VAL A 294 -2.44 -16.52 -5.00
C VAL A 294 -3.71 -17.02 -5.67
N PHE A 295 -3.60 -17.37 -6.94
CA PHE A 295 -4.69 -17.81 -7.79
C PHE A 295 -4.26 -19.04 -8.60
N LEU A 296 -5.25 -19.80 -9.04
CA LEU A 296 -5.07 -20.88 -9.99
C LEU A 296 -5.61 -20.41 -11.34
N ASP A 297 -4.84 -20.58 -12.42
CA ASP A 297 -5.35 -20.34 -13.76
C ASP A 297 -6.13 -21.56 -14.29
N ARG A 298 -6.81 -21.39 -15.45
CA ARG A 298 -7.60 -22.47 -16.08
C ARG A 298 -6.77 -23.66 -16.56
N HIS A 299 -5.45 -23.51 -16.64
CA HIS A 299 -4.51 -24.54 -17.06
C HIS A 299 -3.89 -25.28 -15.87
N GLY A 300 -4.16 -24.84 -14.64
CA GLY A 300 -3.64 -25.42 -13.41
C GLY A 300 -2.32 -24.79 -12.95
N GLU A 301 -1.89 -23.69 -13.58
CA GLU A 301 -0.72 -22.94 -13.15
C GLU A 301 -1.08 -22.08 -11.94
N VAL A 302 -0.22 -22.11 -10.93
CA VAL A 302 -0.35 -21.26 -9.75
C VAL A 302 0.28 -19.91 -10.04
N VAL A 303 -0.52 -18.86 -10.01
CA VAL A 303 -0.12 -17.49 -10.31
C VAL A 303 -0.37 -16.59 -9.11
N VAL A 304 0.39 -15.52 -9.00
CA VAL A 304 0.28 -14.51 -7.94
C VAL A 304 0.12 -13.12 -8.55
N LEU A 305 -0.62 -12.28 -7.83
CA LEU A 305 -0.57 -10.84 -8.00
C LEU A 305 0.69 -10.27 -7.32
N PRO A 306 1.26 -9.19 -7.85
CA PRO A 306 2.49 -8.62 -7.32
C PRO A 306 2.23 -7.93 -5.99
N ASP A 307 2.84 -8.45 -4.93
CA ASP A 307 2.93 -7.83 -3.61
C ASP A 307 4.02 -6.76 -3.52
N ASP A 308 4.97 -6.80 -4.45
CA ASP A 308 6.03 -5.81 -4.65
C ASP A 308 6.08 -5.36 -6.12
N ALA A 309 6.33 -4.07 -6.34
CA ALA A 309 6.28 -3.44 -7.66
C ALA A 309 7.55 -3.68 -8.50
N LEU A 310 8.66 -4.12 -7.90
CA LEU A 310 9.93 -4.37 -8.59
C LEU A 310 9.94 -5.72 -9.32
N LEU A 311 9.30 -6.74 -8.73
CA LEU A 311 9.32 -8.12 -9.21
C LEU A 311 8.81 -8.29 -10.66
N PRO A 312 7.65 -7.73 -11.06
CA PRO A 312 7.14 -7.90 -12.42
C PRO A 312 8.09 -7.37 -13.49
N PHE A 313 8.73 -6.22 -13.21
CA PHE A 313 9.68 -5.64 -14.15
C PHE A 313 11.01 -6.41 -14.15
N ALA A 314 11.52 -6.86 -13.00
CA ALA A 314 12.74 -7.66 -12.94
C ALA A 314 12.64 -8.92 -13.83
N ARG A 315 11.49 -9.60 -13.78
CA ARG A 315 11.18 -10.75 -14.64
C ARG A 315 11.13 -10.37 -16.13
N LEU A 316 10.48 -9.24 -16.46
CA LEU A 316 10.41 -8.75 -17.83
C LEU A 316 11.79 -8.37 -18.38
N ALA A 317 12.61 -7.69 -17.58
CA ALA A 317 13.97 -7.28 -17.90
C ALA A 317 14.87 -8.49 -18.16
N ALA A 318 14.77 -9.53 -17.31
CA ALA A 318 15.50 -10.79 -17.49
C ALA A 318 15.12 -11.50 -18.81
N ARG A 319 13.81 -11.63 -19.09
CA ARG A 319 13.32 -12.29 -20.31
C ARG A 319 13.69 -11.54 -21.59
N SER A 320 13.67 -10.21 -21.54
CA SER A 320 14.00 -9.35 -22.67
C SER A 320 15.50 -9.08 -22.84
N ASN A 321 16.33 -9.55 -21.89
CA ASN A 321 17.76 -9.23 -21.81
C ASN A 321 18.00 -7.71 -21.89
N THR A 322 17.24 -6.94 -21.10
CA THR A 322 17.33 -5.48 -21.11
C THR A 322 18.66 -5.03 -20.51
N ARG A 323 19.44 -4.26 -21.29
CA ARG A 323 20.78 -3.80 -20.89
C ARG A 323 20.87 -2.33 -20.53
N ARG A 324 19.97 -1.52 -21.07
CA ARG A 324 19.91 -0.08 -20.82
C ARG A 324 18.47 0.39 -20.88
N ILE A 325 17.96 0.91 -19.78
CA ILE A 325 16.62 1.49 -19.74
C ILE A 325 16.51 2.49 -18.58
N LYS A 326 15.63 3.47 -18.77
CA LYS A 326 15.10 4.31 -17.72
C LYS A 326 13.58 4.29 -17.87
N ARG A 327 12.88 3.70 -16.92
CA ARG A 327 11.42 3.53 -17.01
C ARG A 327 10.74 3.80 -15.68
N PHE A 328 9.47 4.14 -15.76
CA PHE A 328 8.62 4.22 -14.59
C PHE A 328 7.31 3.49 -14.81
N HIS A 329 6.64 3.15 -13.72
CA HIS A 329 5.27 2.65 -13.72
C HIS A 329 4.61 3.03 -12.42
N ILE A 330 3.35 3.40 -12.49
CA ILE A 330 2.55 3.72 -11.31
C ILE A 330 1.38 2.74 -11.32
N GLY A 331 1.42 1.78 -10.40
CA GLY A 331 0.53 0.62 -10.43
C GLY A 331 0.13 0.15 -9.04
N ASP A 332 -0.65 -0.93 -9.04
CA ASP A 332 -1.17 -1.57 -7.84
C ASP A 332 -0.26 -2.70 -7.36
N THR A 333 -0.09 -2.77 -6.04
CA THR A 333 0.47 -3.91 -5.32
C THR A 333 -0.62 -4.55 -4.47
N TYR A 334 -0.55 -5.88 -4.33
CA TYR A 334 -1.63 -6.69 -3.81
C TYR A 334 -1.17 -7.55 -2.64
N ARG A 335 -1.96 -7.60 -1.59
CA ARG A 335 -1.76 -8.52 -0.46
C ARG A 335 -2.99 -9.37 -0.24
N ALA A 336 -2.80 -10.58 0.25
CA ALA A 336 -3.89 -11.46 0.61
C ALA A 336 -4.77 -10.79 1.69
N ASN A 337 -6.08 -11.04 1.62
CA ASN A 337 -6.95 -10.72 2.73
C ASN A 337 -7.04 -11.93 3.66
N LYS A 338 -7.15 -11.71 4.97
CA LYS A 338 -7.24 -12.79 5.97
C LYS A 338 -8.51 -13.63 5.81
N VAL A 339 -9.54 -13.03 5.22
CA VAL A 339 -10.83 -13.63 4.91
C VAL A 339 -10.96 -13.70 3.39
N ALA A 340 -11.66 -14.71 2.88
CA ALA A 340 -11.94 -14.83 1.45
C ALA A 340 -12.69 -13.59 0.93
N GLY A 341 -12.10 -12.89 -0.03
CA GLY A 341 -12.62 -11.66 -0.61
C GLY A 341 -11.60 -11.02 -1.55
N HIS A 342 -11.87 -9.79 -1.99
CA HIS A 342 -10.95 -9.05 -2.83
C HIS A 342 -9.59 -8.82 -2.11
N PRO A 343 -8.44 -8.97 -2.80
CA PRO A 343 -7.13 -8.67 -2.23
C PRO A 343 -7.03 -7.21 -1.78
N ARG A 344 -6.19 -6.95 -0.77
CA ARG A 344 -5.90 -5.58 -0.34
C ARG A 344 -5.01 -4.92 -1.39
N VAL A 345 -5.38 -3.71 -1.80
CA VAL A 345 -4.69 -2.97 -2.85
C VAL A 345 -3.95 -1.78 -2.24
N ALA A 346 -2.68 -1.61 -2.59
CA ALA A 346 -1.90 -0.41 -2.33
C ALA A 346 -1.29 0.11 -3.64
N LYS A 347 -1.03 1.41 -3.75
CA LYS A 347 -0.43 2.00 -4.97
C LYS A 347 1.02 2.36 -4.75
N ALA A 348 1.86 2.01 -5.72
CA ALA A 348 3.28 2.32 -5.73
C ALA A 348 3.71 2.89 -7.09
N ALA A 349 4.53 3.93 -7.04
CA ALA A 349 5.29 4.40 -8.19
C ALA A 349 6.67 3.78 -8.14
N VAL A 350 7.09 3.16 -9.23
CA VAL A 350 8.42 2.59 -9.39
C VAL A 350 9.15 3.29 -10.51
N PHE A 351 10.44 3.53 -10.29
CA PHE A 351 11.36 4.10 -11.26
C PHE A 351 12.61 3.22 -11.30
N ASP A 352 12.93 2.72 -12.49
CA ASP A 352 13.98 1.73 -12.68
C ASP A 352 15.06 2.25 -13.63
N PHE A 353 16.31 2.02 -13.23
CA PHE A 353 17.52 2.26 -13.99
C PHE A 353 18.13 0.90 -14.32
N ILE A 354 18.44 0.64 -15.60
CA ILE A 354 19.38 -0.41 -15.98
C ILE A 354 20.48 0.22 -16.80
N THR A 355 21.73 -0.03 -16.42
CA THR A 355 22.93 0.45 -17.12
C THR A 355 23.97 -0.65 -17.23
N VAL A 356 24.81 -0.55 -18.25
CA VAL A 356 25.96 -1.45 -18.46
C VAL A 356 27.20 -1.02 -17.67
N ASP A 357 27.22 0.21 -17.16
CA ASP A 357 28.30 0.69 -16.30
C ASP A 357 28.10 0.14 -14.88
N VAL A 358 28.81 -0.93 -14.56
CA VAL A 358 28.77 -1.53 -13.22
C VAL A 358 29.70 -0.85 -12.22
N ALA A 359 30.63 -0.02 -12.67
CA ALA A 359 31.63 0.61 -11.83
C ALA A 359 31.09 1.87 -11.18
N ASN A 360 30.52 2.80 -11.97
CA ASN A 360 29.94 4.04 -11.44
C ASN A 360 28.40 4.04 -11.49
N GLY A 361 27.80 3.11 -12.23
CA GLY A 361 26.34 3.04 -12.37
C GLY A 361 25.57 2.96 -11.05
N PRO A 362 26.00 2.17 -10.05
CA PRO A 362 25.31 2.13 -8.75
C PRO A 362 25.25 3.50 -8.08
N MET A 363 26.37 4.22 -8.01
CA MET A 363 26.43 5.54 -7.36
C MET A 363 25.65 6.60 -8.15
N ILE A 364 25.80 6.64 -9.48
CA ILE A 364 25.15 7.65 -10.32
C ILE A 364 23.62 7.44 -10.33
N SER A 365 23.17 6.19 -10.46
CA SER A 365 21.73 5.88 -10.49
C SER A 365 21.08 6.12 -9.13
N SER A 366 21.76 5.76 -8.04
CA SER A 366 21.28 6.07 -6.69
C SER A 366 21.27 7.58 -6.42
N ALA A 367 22.25 8.34 -6.92
CA ALA A 367 22.26 9.79 -6.84
C ALA A 367 21.09 10.43 -7.60
N GLU A 368 20.80 9.96 -8.81
CA GLU A 368 19.64 10.42 -9.59
C GLU A 368 18.32 10.07 -8.88
N ALA A 369 18.21 8.89 -8.28
CA ALA A 369 17.05 8.51 -7.47
C ALA A 369 16.86 9.42 -6.23
N ILE A 370 17.95 9.91 -5.61
CA ILE A 370 17.88 10.91 -4.54
C ILE A 370 17.33 12.25 -5.08
N ILE A 371 17.72 12.66 -6.29
CA ILE A 371 17.19 13.88 -6.94
C ILE A 371 15.70 13.75 -7.21
N LEU A 372 15.24 12.61 -7.74
CA LEU A 372 13.82 12.33 -7.95
C LEU A 372 13.03 12.47 -6.64
N MET A 373 13.58 11.98 -5.53
CA MET A 373 12.96 12.14 -4.23
C MET A 373 13.02 13.58 -3.70
N ASN A 374 14.10 14.31 -3.94
CA ASN A 374 14.19 15.72 -3.60
C ASN A 374 13.10 16.53 -4.34
N GLU A 375 12.91 16.29 -5.64
CA GLU A 375 11.86 16.91 -6.45
C GLU A 375 10.46 16.49 -5.99
N CYS A 376 10.23 15.20 -5.68
CA CYS A 376 8.98 14.70 -5.14
C CYS A 376 8.62 15.39 -3.81
N LEU A 377 9.57 15.49 -2.87
CA LEU A 377 9.37 16.14 -1.58
C LEU A 377 9.09 17.65 -1.71
N ASN A 378 9.60 18.29 -2.76
CA ASN A 378 9.34 19.69 -3.08
C ASN A 378 8.01 19.90 -3.82
N SER A 379 7.56 18.92 -4.59
CA SER A 379 6.39 19.06 -5.46
C SER A 379 5.05 18.96 -4.71
N PHE A 380 5.03 18.29 -3.56
CA PHE A 380 3.83 18.15 -2.75
C PHE A 380 3.94 18.92 -1.43
N PRO A 381 2.84 19.56 -0.97
CA PRO A 381 2.83 20.31 0.28
C PRO A 381 3.10 19.39 1.47
N SER A 382 3.69 19.96 2.53
CA SER A 382 3.98 19.30 3.81
C SER A 382 5.01 18.16 3.76
N LEU A 383 5.21 17.44 2.66
CA LEU A 383 6.14 16.29 2.59
C LEU A 383 7.57 16.68 2.99
N ALA A 384 8.06 17.80 2.45
CA ALA A 384 9.35 18.41 2.75
C ALA A 384 9.68 18.55 4.25
N GLN A 385 8.66 18.79 5.07
CA GLN A 385 8.78 19.06 6.51
C GLN A 385 8.66 17.78 7.34
N HIS A 386 7.95 16.77 6.83
CA HIS A 386 7.65 15.54 7.55
C HIS A 386 8.65 14.42 7.27
N TYR A 387 9.28 14.43 6.10
CA TYR A 387 10.19 13.38 5.65
C TYR A 387 11.64 13.88 5.52
N GLU A 388 12.58 12.96 5.67
CA GLU A 388 14.02 13.14 5.48
C GLU A 388 14.63 11.95 4.74
N ILE A 389 15.80 12.14 4.13
CA ILE A 389 16.46 11.13 3.29
C ILE A 389 17.60 10.50 4.09
N HIS A 390 17.55 9.18 4.24
CA HIS A 390 18.57 8.38 4.90
C HIS A 390 19.26 7.49 3.87
N ILE A 391 20.59 7.43 3.87
CA ILE A 391 21.39 6.63 2.93
C ILE A 391 22.24 5.60 3.70
N SER A 392 22.48 4.47 3.06
CA SER A 392 23.35 3.40 3.54
C SER A 392 23.91 2.61 2.35
N HIS A 393 24.56 1.49 2.65
CA HIS A 393 25.05 0.53 1.67
C HIS A 393 24.70 -0.89 2.12
N SER A 394 24.13 -1.70 1.22
CA SER A 394 23.64 -3.06 1.54
C SER A 394 24.70 -3.96 2.20
N ARG A 395 25.96 -3.84 1.78
CA ARG A 395 27.09 -4.59 2.37
C ARG A 395 27.39 -4.22 3.83
N ILE A 396 27.11 -3.00 4.29
CA ILE A 396 27.44 -2.58 5.67
C ILE A 396 26.61 -3.38 6.68
N ILE A 397 25.30 -3.48 6.44
CA ILE A 397 24.40 -4.28 7.29
C ILE A 397 24.70 -5.78 7.21
N GLU A 398 25.03 -6.31 6.03
CA GLU A 398 25.43 -7.72 5.88
C GLU A 398 26.69 -8.04 6.70
N LEU A 399 27.73 -7.21 6.58
CA LEU A 399 28.98 -7.36 7.32
C LEU A 399 28.80 -7.22 8.83
N ALA A 400 27.90 -6.34 9.28
CA ALA A 400 27.56 -6.23 10.70
C ALA A 400 26.89 -7.51 11.23
N LEU A 401 25.98 -8.09 10.45
CA LEU A 401 25.24 -9.30 10.84
C LEU A 401 26.07 -10.58 10.71
N GLU A 402 27.02 -10.65 9.77
CA GLU A 402 27.96 -11.76 9.63
C GLU A 402 28.79 -11.97 10.91
N ARG A 403 29.07 -10.89 11.65
CA ARG A 403 29.77 -10.92 12.96
C ARG A 403 28.91 -11.47 14.09
N ILE A 404 27.60 -11.59 13.90
CA ILE A 404 26.64 -12.08 14.91
C ILE A 404 26.46 -13.59 14.72
N PRO A 405 26.48 -14.38 15.81
CA PRO A 405 26.16 -15.82 15.77
C PRO A 405 24.81 -16.09 15.10
N GLU A 406 24.76 -17.10 14.22
CA GLU A 406 23.61 -17.39 13.37
C GLU A 406 22.31 -17.62 14.15
N ASP A 407 22.41 -18.30 15.29
CA ASP A 407 21.33 -18.58 16.24
C ASP A 407 20.75 -17.30 16.89
N LEU A 408 21.54 -16.23 16.98
CA LEU A 408 21.13 -14.96 17.56
C LEU A 408 20.66 -13.94 16.52
N ARG A 409 21.01 -14.09 15.24
CA ARG A 409 20.74 -13.08 14.19
C ARG A 409 19.27 -12.67 14.13
N ALA A 410 18.35 -13.64 14.09
CA ALA A 410 16.92 -13.35 14.00
C ALA A 410 16.43 -12.51 15.19
N PHE A 411 16.88 -12.84 16.41
CA PHE A 411 16.54 -12.10 17.61
C PHE A 411 17.13 -10.67 17.60
N VAL A 412 18.36 -10.51 17.12
CA VAL A 412 19.00 -9.18 17.02
C VAL A 412 18.21 -8.30 16.05
N ILE A 413 17.88 -8.81 14.86
CA ILE A 413 17.09 -8.08 13.86
C ILE A 413 15.74 -7.67 14.45
N GLU A 414 15.02 -8.60 15.07
CA GLU A 414 13.74 -8.33 15.71
C GLU A 414 13.87 -7.24 16.78
N THR A 415 14.91 -7.29 17.62
CA THR A 415 15.15 -6.31 18.68
C THR A 415 15.48 -4.93 18.13
N LEU A 416 16.31 -4.85 17.09
CA LEU A 416 16.67 -3.58 16.46
C LEU A 416 15.46 -2.93 15.76
N MET A 417 14.58 -3.73 15.16
CA MET A 417 13.36 -3.25 14.49
C MET A 417 12.25 -2.76 15.44
N GLN A 418 12.37 -2.96 16.76
CA GLN A 418 11.38 -2.49 17.72
C GLN A 418 11.38 -0.96 17.85
N ALA A 419 10.47 -0.30 17.13
CA ALA A 419 10.33 1.16 17.09
C ALA A 419 9.95 1.81 18.43
N ARG A 420 9.39 1.05 19.39
CA ARG A 420 8.94 1.57 20.70
C ARG A 420 10.00 1.46 21.81
N SER A 421 11.06 0.70 21.57
CA SER A 421 12.07 0.39 22.58
C SER A 421 13.20 1.41 22.51
N SER A 422 13.56 2.02 23.66
CA SER A 422 14.73 2.89 23.72
C SER A 422 16.02 2.08 23.52
N TRP A 423 17.09 2.73 23.08
CA TRP A 423 18.36 2.02 22.90
C TRP A 423 18.84 1.33 24.18
N ALA A 424 18.65 1.94 25.35
CA ALA A 424 18.97 1.32 26.64
C ALA A 424 18.21 0.01 26.89
N GLN A 425 16.94 -0.07 26.47
CA GLN A 425 16.14 -1.29 26.54
C GLN A 425 16.63 -2.34 25.54
N LYS A 426 16.88 -1.94 24.28
CA LYS A 426 17.44 -2.82 23.23
C LYS A 426 18.77 -3.42 23.69
N ARG A 427 19.67 -2.58 24.22
CA ARG A 427 20.97 -2.97 24.80
C ARG A 427 20.81 -4.03 25.89
N GLN A 428 19.90 -3.84 26.83
CA GLN A 428 19.64 -4.81 27.90
C GLN A 428 19.15 -6.16 27.35
N MET A 429 18.25 -6.14 26.36
CA MET A 429 17.73 -7.35 25.71
C MET A 429 18.82 -8.13 24.97
N LEU A 430 19.66 -7.43 24.20
CA LEU A 430 20.77 -8.02 23.45
C LEU A 430 21.80 -8.67 24.39
N LEU A 431 22.21 -7.97 25.45
CA LEU A 431 23.13 -8.51 26.46
C LEU A 431 22.53 -9.71 27.21
N LYS A 432 21.23 -9.65 27.56
CA LYS A 432 20.53 -10.76 28.24
C LYS A 432 20.48 -12.03 27.38
N LYS A 433 20.41 -11.89 26.06
CA LYS A 433 20.47 -13.02 25.13
C LYS A 433 21.87 -13.54 24.84
N GLY A 434 22.91 -12.93 25.42
CA GLY A 434 24.29 -13.41 25.32
C GLY A 434 25.11 -12.77 24.21
N LEU A 435 24.65 -11.66 23.60
CA LEU A 435 25.47 -10.94 22.64
C LEU A 435 26.65 -10.25 23.34
N LEU A 436 27.84 -10.30 22.75
CA LEU A 436 29.05 -9.70 23.30
C LEU A 436 28.90 -8.18 23.45
N ARG A 437 29.37 -7.62 24.57
CA ARG A 437 29.29 -6.18 24.86
C ARG A 437 29.92 -5.32 23.75
N SER A 438 31.06 -5.74 23.21
CA SER A 438 31.72 -5.05 22.09
C SER A 438 30.85 -4.99 20.84
N LEU A 439 30.13 -6.06 20.50
CA LEU A 439 29.20 -6.07 19.36
C LEU A 439 27.99 -5.18 19.63
N VAL A 440 27.50 -5.13 20.87
CA VAL A 440 26.40 -4.22 21.23
C VAL A 440 26.84 -2.75 21.16
N ASP A 441 28.08 -2.45 21.57
CA ASP A 441 28.68 -1.11 21.44
C ASP A 441 28.88 -0.73 19.96
N GLU A 442 29.25 -1.68 19.10
CA GLU A 442 29.30 -1.48 17.63
C GLU A 442 27.92 -1.16 17.05
N LEU A 443 26.90 -1.96 17.39
CA LEU A 443 25.52 -1.76 16.93
C LEU A 443 24.93 -0.43 17.40
N GLU A 444 25.34 0.06 18.59
CA GLU A 444 24.92 1.37 19.12
C GLU A 444 25.38 2.52 18.24
N ILE A 445 26.65 2.51 17.83
CA ILE A 445 27.18 3.53 16.91
C ILE A 445 26.51 3.41 15.54
N MET A 446 26.21 2.20 15.08
CA MET A 446 25.63 1.98 13.77
C MET A 446 24.11 2.27 13.66
N GLU A 447 23.40 2.34 14.79
CA GLU A 447 21.98 2.74 14.87
C GLU A 447 21.82 4.28 14.84
N ASP A 448 22.87 5.00 15.24
CA ASP A 448 22.92 6.46 15.15
C ASP A 448 22.80 6.93 13.69
N THR A 449 22.35 8.17 13.56
CA THR A 449 22.12 8.82 12.27
C THR A 449 22.95 10.11 12.25
N ASP A 450 23.90 10.19 11.32
CA ASP A 450 24.83 11.31 11.20
C ASP A 450 24.76 11.92 9.80
N GLU A 451 24.81 13.25 9.71
CA GLU A 451 25.00 13.94 8.43
C GLU A 451 26.46 13.83 7.96
N ASP A 452 27.40 13.82 8.90
CA ASP A 452 28.83 13.66 8.63
C ASP A 452 29.25 12.18 8.70
N CYS A 453 29.52 11.60 7.53
CA CYS A 453 29.99 10.23 7.41
C CYS A 453 31.32 10.00 8.14
N ASP A 454 32.21 10.99 8.18
CA ASP A 454 33.54 10.86 8.80
C ASP A 454 33.45 10.84 10.33
N ALA A 455 32.49 11.56 10.90
CA ALA A 455 32.21 11.53 12.33
C ALA A 455 31.79 10.13 12.79
N LEU A 456 30.90 9.47 12.05
CA LEU A 456 30.45 8.10 12.34
C LEU A 456 31.62 7.11 12.27
N VAL A 457 32.41 7.17 11.20
CA VAL A 457 33.58 6.30 11.01
C VAL A 457 34.60 6.49 12.13
N THR A 458 34.86 7.73 12.55
CA THR A 458 35.78 8.04 13.65
C THR A 458 35.29 7.49 14.99
N ARG A 459 33.98 7.54 15.26
CA ARG A 459 33.39 6.94 16.46
C ARG A 459 33.52 5.42 16.42
N LEU A 460 33.23 4.79 15.28
CA LEU A 460 33.33 3.35 15.12
C LEU A 460 34.79 2.85 15.21
N GLU A 461 35.74 3.58 14.65
CA GLU A 461 37.16 3.25 14.70
C GLU A 461 37.69 3.19 16.14
N LYS A 462 37.19 4.05 17.04
CA LYS A 462 37.56 4.03 18.47
C LYS A 462 37.14 2.73 19.19
N ILE A 463 36.03 2.12 18.77
CA ILE A 463 35.50 0.90 19.39
C ILE A 463 36.00 -0.36 18.67
N SER A 464 36.01 -0.32 17.33
CA SER A 464 36.30 -1.48 16.48
C SER A 464 37.09 -1.06 15.23
N PRO A 465 38.42 -0.86 15.35
CA PRO A 465 39.26 -0.42 14.23
C PRO A 465 39.22 -1.38 13.04
N HIS A 466 39.21 -2.68 13.32
CA HIS A 466 39.17 -3.71 12.28
C HIS A 466 37.86 -3.65 11.48
N PHE A 467 36.72 -3.50 12.16
CA PHE A 467 35.43 -3.41 11.49
C PHE A 467 35.29 -2.11 10.69
N SER A 468 35.76 -0.99 11.26
CA SER A 468 35.81 0.30 10.56
C SER A 468 36.56 0.19 9.23
N GLY A 469 37.74 -0.45 9.22
CA GLY A 469 38.52 -0.67 8.01
C GLY A 469 37.81 -1.53 6.95
N ILE A 470 36.97 -2.49 7.36
CA ILE A 470 36.19 -3.33 6.44
C ILE A 470 35.03 -2.53 5.80
N ILE A 471 34.37 -1.65 6.57
CA ILE A 471 33.22 -0.89 6.05
C ILE A 471 33.63 0.36 5.25
N LEU A 472 34.85 0.87 5.46
CA LEU A 472 35.33 2.12 4.88
C LEU A 472 35.14 2.24 3.35
N PRO A 473 35.42 1.21 2.51
CA PRO A 473 35.20 1.32 1.07
C PRO A 473 33.73 1.59 0.69
N TYR A 474 32.79 1.02 1.45
CA TYR A 474 31.36 1.21 1.21
C TYR A 474 30.87 2.58 1.69
N VAL A 475 31.47 3.12 2.75
CA VAL A 475 31.23 4.50 3.19
C VAL A 475 31.74 5.49 2.13
N GLU A 476 32.87 5.21 1.48
CA GLU A 476 33.37 6.02 0.36
C GLU A 476 32.43 6.00 -0.85
N ASP A 477 31.79 4.87 -1.15
CA ASP A 477 30.76 4.81 -2.21
C ASP A 477 29.50 5.62 -1.84
N ILE A 478 29.11 5.64 -0.56
CA ILE A 478 28.04 6.52 -0.07
C ILE A 478 28.43 7.99 -0.25
N LYS A 479 29.65 8.39 0.17
CA LYS A 479 30.13 9.76 0.01
C LYS A 479 30.14 10.21 -1.46
N LYS A 480 30.61 9.36 -2.38
CA LYS A 480 30.55 9.64 -3.82
C LYS A 480 29.11 9.80 -4.32
N THR A 481 28.19 8.96 -3.84
CA THR A 481 26.76 9.05 -4.19
C THR A 481 26.17 10.38 -3.72
N ILE A 482 26.45 10.80 -2.48
CA ILE A 482 26.04 12.11 -1.95
C ILE A 482 26.65 13.23 -2.79
N GLN A 483 27.94 13.15 -3.12
CA GLN A 483 28.61 14.16 -3.96
C GLN A 483 27.94 14.30 -5.33
N PHE A 484 27.64 13.18 -6.01
CA PHE A 484 26.93 13.22 -7.29
C PHE A 484 25.52 13.81 -7.16
N ALA A 485 24.80 13.49 -6.08
CA ALA A 485 23.49 14.08 -5.82
C ALA A 485 23.61 15.59 -5.58
N THR A 486 24.59 16.06 -4.82
CA THR A 486 24.83 17.50 -4.61
C THR A 486 25.16 18.22 -5.92
N ILE A 487 25.99 17.63 -6.78
CA ILE A 487 26.31 18.17 -8.12
C ILE A 487 25.05 18.27 -8.99
N ALA A 488 24.16 17.28 -8.90
CA ALA A 488 22.90 17.25 -9.63
C ALA A 488 21.82 18.18 -9.05
N GLY A 489 22.10 18.89 -7.94
CA GLY A 489 21.21 19.90 -7.35
C GLY A 489 20.43 19.44 -6.13
N ALA A 490 20.85 18.38 -5.43
CA ALA A 490 20.27 18.03 -4.13
C ALA A 490 20.55 19.12 -3.10
N THR A 491 19.50 19.74 -2.55
CA THR A 491 19.59 20.83 -1.56
C THR A 491 19.30 20.37 -0.13
N ARG A 492 18.79 19.15 0.05
CA ARG A 492 18.40 18.60 1.35
C ARG A 492 19.57 17.88 2.00
N ALA A 493 19.61 17.94 3.34
CA ALA A 493 20.49 17.10 4.13
C ALA A 493 20.17 15.61 3.88
N ILE A 494 21.23 14.82 3.72
CA ILE A 494 21.16 13.37 3.53
C ILE A 494 21.90 12.75 4.71
N PHE A 495 21.22 11.89 5.46
CA PHE A 495 21.76 11.33 6.69
C PHE A 495 22.26 9.90 6.48
N LEU A 496 23.45 9.58 6.96
CA LEU A 496 23.97 8.22 6.98
C LEU A 496 23.29 7.43 8.09
N HIS A 497 22.73 6.27 7.74
CA HIS A 497 22.16 5.32 8.70
C HIS A 497 22.62 3.88 8.38
N PRO A 498 23.71 3.39 9.01
CA PRO A 498 24.33 2.12 8.64
C PRO A 498 23.43 0.89 8.71
N LEU A 499 22.57 0.77 9.73
CA LEU A 499 21.67 -0.39 9.94
C LEU A 499 20.30 -0.27 9.25
N MET A 500 20.15 0.63 8.29
CA MET A 500 18.93 0.79 7.49
C MET A 500 18.54 -0.49 6.73
N MET A 501 17.29 -0.60 6.28
CA MET A 501 16.78 -1.67 5.39
C MET A 501 16.81 -3.11 5.97
N MET A 502 16.76 -3.30 7.30
CA MET A 502 16.78 -4.63 7.96
C MET A 502 15.69 -5.60 7.44
N ASP A 503 14.51 -5.11 7.04
CA ASP A 503 13.39 -5.92 6.54
C ASP A 503 13.43 -6.20 5.03
N ARG A 504 14.14 -5.38 4.24
CA ARG A 504 14.13 -5.35 2.76
C ARG A 504 15.40 -5.90 2.12
N ARG A 505 16.25 -6.59 2.90
CA ARG A 505 17.53 -7.19 2.47
C ARG A 505 17.42 -8.21 1.32
N GLY A 506 16.22 -8.71 1.04
CA GLY A 506 16.00 -9.70 -0.03
C GLY A 506 16.18 -9.12 -1.43
N PHE A 507 15.69 -7.91 -1.67
CA PHE A 507 15.67 -7.31 -3.00
C PHE A 507 16.95 -6.54 -3.32
N PHE A 508 17.42 -5.70 -2.40
CA PHE A 508 18.53 -4.80 -2.69
C PHE A 508 19.89 -5.34 -2.21
N LYS A 509 20.85 -5.47 -3.13
CA LYS A 509 22.19 -6.02 -2.86
C LYS A 509 23.29 -5.27 -3.60
N ASP A 510 24.51 -5.38 -3.06
CA ASP A 510 25.76 -4.91 -3.67
C ASP A 510 25.80 -3.45 -4.17
N GLY A 511 25.23 -2.51 -3.40
CA GLY A 511 25.30 -1.09 -3.75
C GLY A 511 24.70 -0.13 -2.71
N PRO A 512 24.80 1.18 -2.95
CA PRO A 512 24.16 2.22 -2.14
C PRO A 512 22.64 2.07 -2.18
N CYS A 513 22.01 2.21 -1.01
CA CYS A 513 20.57 2.19 -0.83
C CYS A 513 20.13 3.41 -0.01
N PHE A 514 18.89 3.84 -0.17
CA PHE A 514 18.35 4.93 0.64
C PHE A 514 16.86 4.73 0.94
N GLU A 515 16.41 5.30 2.05
CA GLU A 515 15.01 5.40 2.44
C GLU A 515 14.62 6.86 2.65
N VAL A 516 13.36 7.17 2.37
CA VAL A 516 12.76 8.44 2.75
C VAL A 516 11.77 8.16 3.88
N VAL A 517 12.10 8.61 5.09
CA VAL A 517 11.39 8.23 6.32
C VAL A 517 10.87 9.44 7.08
N GLY A 518 9.81 9.25 7.85
CA GLY A 518 9.22 10.31 8.66
C GLY A 518 10.13 10.73 9.82
N ARG A 519 10.36 12.04 10.00
CA ARG A 519 11.25 12.61 11.04
C ARG A 519 10.91 12.15 12.46
N ASN A 520 9.62 11.98 12.74
CA ASN A 520 9.13 11.56 14.07
C ASN A 520 8.98 10.04 14.22
N LYS A 521 8.89 9.31 13.10
CA LYS A 521 8.57 7.88 13.08
C LYS A 521 9.25 7.21 11.89
N ARG A 522 10.41 6.60 12.13
CA ARG A 522 11.22 5.91 11.11
C ARG A 522 10.49 4.76 10.40
N SER A 523 9.51 4.13 11.06
CA SER A 523 8.66 3.10 10.42
C SER A 523 7.66 3.67 9.41
N ASP A 524 7.50 4.99 9.35
CA ASP A 524 6.73 5.65 8.29
C ASP A 524 7.63 5.90 7.08
N VAL A 525 7.71 4.92 6.19
CA VAL A 525 8.55 4.95 4.99
C VAL A 525 7.73 5.44 3.79
N LEU A 526 8.16 6.54 3.19
CA LEU A 526 7.58 7.10 1.97
C LEU A 526 8.15 6.46 0.71
N ALA A 527 9.48 6.29 0.66
CA ALA A 527 10.15 5.73 -0.50
C ALA A 527 11.39 4.93 -0.11
N VAL A 528 11.78 4.02 -0.99
CA VAL A 528 12.89 3.10 -0.84
C VAL A 528 13.59 2.96 -2.18
N ALA A 529 14.91 3.03 -2.20
CA ALA A 529 15.69 2.71 -3.38
C ALA A 529 16.94 1.91 -3.09
N GLY A 530 17.36 1.13 -4.09
CA GLY A 530 18.60 0.38 -4.03
C GLY A 530 18.87 -0.42 -5.29
N ARG A 531 20.06 -1.01 -5.34
CA ARG A 531 20.50 -1.87 -6.44
C ARG A 531 19.87 -3.26 -6.33
N TYR A 532 19.25 -3.78 -7.40
CA TYR A 532 18.46 -5.02 -7.39
C TYR A 532 18.72 -5.97 -8.58
N ASP A 533 19.87 -5.85 -9.26
CA ASP A 533 20.24 -6.73 -10.39
C ASP A 533 20.32 -8.22 -10.00
N ASN A 534 20.55 -8.55 -8.72
CA ASN A 534 20.41 -9.92 -8.19
C ASN A 534 19.01 -10.51 -8.42
N VAL A 535 17.95 -9.70 -8.35
CA VAL A 535 16.57 -10.13 -8.59
C VAL A 535 16.35 -10.41 -10.07
N ILE A 536 16.91 -9.58 -10.95
CA ILE A 536 16.88 -9.80 -12.41
C ILE A 536 17.64 -11.09 -12.78
N ALA A 537 18.80 -11.30 -12.16
CA ALA A 537 19.60 -12.52 -12.35
C ALA A 537 18.84 -13.78 -11.93
N HIS A 538 18.04 -13.73 -10.86
CA HIS A 538 17.21 -14.86 -10.42
C HIS A 538 16.19 -15.31 -11.49
N PHE A 539 15.63 -14.37 -12.25
CA PHE A 539 14.70 -14.68 -13.35
C PHE A 539 15.39 -14.98 -14.69
N THR A 540 16.72 -14.93 -14.75
CA THR A 540 17.47 -15.23 -15.97
C THR A 540 17.58 -16.75 -16.15
N PRO A 541 17.20 -17.30 -17.33
CA PRO A 541 17.28 -18.75 -17.55
C PRO A 541 18.71 -19.29 -17.37
N PRO A 542 18.92 -20.44 -16.70
CA PRO A 542 20.26 -20.96 -16.36
C PRO A 542 21.21 -21.18 -17.53
N LYS A 543 20.66 -21.35 -18.75
CA LYS A 543 21.43 -21.61 -19.97
C LYS A 543 21.91 -20.33 -20.68
N VAL A 544 21.46 -19.15 -20.25
CA VAL A 544 21.80 -17.87 -20.88
C VAL A 544 22.88 -17.19 -20.04
N LYS A 545 24.06 -16.95 -20.62
CA LYS A 545 25.08 -16.10 -19.99
C LYS A 545 24.61 -14.64 -20.10
N ALA A 546 24.13 -14.09 -19.00
CA ALA A 546 23.85 -12.66 -18.92
C ALA A 546 25.16 -11.87 -18.82
N GLU A 547 25.30 -10.83 -19.63
CA GLU A 547 26.36 -9.84 -19.44
C GLU A 547 26.04 -8.99 -18.20
N PRO A 548 27.06 -8.55 -17.44
CA PRO A 548 26.83 -7.81 -16.21
C PRO A 548 26.14 -6.47 -16.50
N VAL A 549 25.12 -6.18 -15.70
CA VAL A 549 24.38 -4.91 -15.71
C VAL A 549 24.23 -4.43 -14.27
N CYS A 550 24.07 -3.13 -14.07
CA CYS A 550 23.65 -2.54 -12.81
C CYS A 550 22.19 -2.13 -12.94
N ALA A 551 21.33 -2.62 -12.04
CA ALA A 551 19.94 -2.22 -11.95
C ALA A 551 19.66 -1.55 -10.61
N VAL A 552 19.09 -0.35 -10.61
CA VAL A 552 18.68 0.39 -9.41
C VAL A 552 17.19 0.71 -9.52
N GLY A 553 16.45 0.47 -8.45
CA GLY A 553 15.00 0.67 -8.41
C GLY A 553 14.66 1.62 -7.28
N LEU A 554 13.78 2.58 -7.55
CA LEU A 554 13.17 3.48 -6.59
C LEU A 554 11.68 3.18 -6.53
N GLN A 555 11.15 2.94 -5.35
CA GLN A 555 9.73 2.70 -5.09
C GLN A 555 9.19 3.77 -4.13
N ILE A 556 8.11 4.43 -4.52
CA ILE A 556 7.45 5.51 -3.78
C ILE A 556 6.02 5.08 -3.45
N SER A 557 5.63 5.21 -2.18
CA SER A 557 4.25 4.95 -1.75
C SER A 557 3.33 6.11 -2.13
N LEU A 558 2.37 5.86 -3.03
CA LEU A 558 1.39 6.87 -3.42
C LEU A 558 0.42 7.19 -2.28
N GLU A 559 0.06 6.19 -1.49
CA GLU A 559 -0.89 6.34 -0.37
C GLU A 559 -0.41 7.38 0.65
N LYS A 560 0.90 7.42 0.93
CA LYS A 560 1.49 8.40 1.85
C LYS A 560 1.40 9.83 1.32
N ILE A 561 1.65 10.01 0.01
CA ILE A 561 1.50 11.32 -0.65
C ILE A 561 0.04 11.75 -0.64
N LEU A 562 -0.87 10.82 -0.95
CA LEU A 562 -2.31 11.06 -0.95
C LEU A 562 -2.84 11.49 0.41
N VAL A 563 -2.46 10.81 1.49
CA VAL A 563 -2.87 11.16 2.86
C VAL A 563 -2.32 12.53 3.27
N ALA A 564 -1.06 12.82 2.97
CA ALA A 564 -0.46 14.14 3.24
C ALA A 564 -1.19 15.25 2.47
N LEU A 565 -1.51 15.00 1.19
CA LEU A 565 -2.18 15.97 0.33
C LEU A 565 -3.63 16.20 0.76
N ALA A 566 -4.36 15.14 1.13
CA ALA A 566 -5.73 15.22 1.64
C ALA A 566 -5.79 16.04 2.94
N THR A 567 -4.82 15.83 3.84
CA THR A 567 -4.69 16.60 5.08
C THR A 567 -4.45 18.08 4.79
N TYR A 568 -3.58 18.39 3.83
CA TYR A 568 -3.35 19.77 3.39
C TYR A 568 -4.62 20.41 2.79
N GLN A 569 -5.34 19.70 1.92
CA GLN A 569 -6.55 20.20 1.29
C GLN A 569 -7.66 20.50 2.30
N ALA A 570 -7.87 19.62 3.28
CA ALA A 570 -8.90 19.80 4.30
C ALA A 570 -8.77 21.13 5.05
N VAL A 571 -7.52 21.62 5.22
CA VAL A 571 -7.22 22.90 5.86
C VAL A 571 -7.20 24.05 4.85
N SER A 572 -6.47 23.90 3.75
CA SER A 572 -6.20 24.98 2.78
C SER A 572 -7.44 25.39 1.98
N VAL A 573 -8.17 24.42 1.42
CA VAL A 573 -9.34 24.68 0.55
C VAL A 573 -10.44 25.42 1.32
N LYS A 574 -10.65 25.09 2.60
CA LYS A 574 -11.64 25.76 3.45
C LYS A 574 -11.36 27.26 3.61
N ASN A 575 -10.10 27.66 3.67
CA ASN A 575 -9.71 29.07 3.77
C ASN A 575 -9.80 29.77 2.41
N LEU A 576 -9.31 29.13 1.34
CA LEU A 576 -9.34 29.69 -0.01
C LEU A 576 -10.76 29.93 -0.54
N LEU A 577 -11.71 29.04 -0.19
CA LEU A 577 -13.13 29.21 -0.53
C LEU A 577 -13.77 30.38 0.22
N LYS A 578 -13.44 30.56 1.52
CA LYS A 578 -13.92 31.71 2.29
C LYS A 578 -13.42 33.05 1.72
N GLU A 579 -12.20 33.06 1.21
CA GLU A 579 -11.60 34.24 0.56
C GLU A 579 -12.02 34.40 -0.91
N GLN A 580 -12.86 33.51 -1.45
CA GLN A 580 -13.30 33.51 -2.86
C GLN A 580 -12.15 33.54 -3.87
N ARG A 581 -10.97 33.02 -3.47
CA ARG A 581 -9.73 33.19 -4.22
C ARG A 581 -9.47 32.03 -5.19
N SER A 582 -9.73 30.80 -4.75
CA SER A 582 -9.42 29.59 -5.51
C SER A 582 -10.18 28.39 -4.95
N PHE A 583 -10.48 27.41 -5.81
CA PHE A 583 -10.93 26.08 -5.36
C PHE A 583 -9.79 25.22 -4.78
N GLY A 584 -8.55 25.72 -4.79
CA GLY A 584 -7.32 25.01 -4.42
C GLY A 584 -6.66 24.37 -5.64
N PHE A 585 -5.33 24.49 -5.73
CA PHE A 585 -4.51 23.92 -6.82
C PHE A 585 -4.72 22.42 -7.02
N TRP A 586 -4.76 21.68 -5.91
CA TRP A 586 -4.82 20.22 -5.91
C TRP A 586 -6.25 19.68 -6.03
N SER A 587 -7.25 20.55 -6.05
CA SER A 587 -8.65 20.10 -6.02
C SER A 587 -9.02 19.46 -7.35
N PRO A 588 -9.59 18.25 -7.34
CA PRO A 588 -10.01 17.58 -8.57
C PRO A 588 -11.11 18.40 -9.23
N ARG A 589 -10.90 18.75 -10.50
CA ARG A 589 -11.88 19.45 -11.33
C ARG A 589 -12.34 18.52 -12.43
N ARG A 590 -13.65 18.33 -12.53
CA ARG A 590 -14.25 17.53 -13.60
C ARG A 590 -14.19 18.26 -14.93
N CYS A 591 -14.52 19.56 -14.95
CA CYS A 591 -14.44 20.41 -16.13
C CYS A 591 -14.06 21.86 -15.78
N ASP A 592 -13.67 22.65 -16.79
CA ASP A 592 -13.46 24.09 -16.63
C ASP A 592 -14.82 24.85 -16.70
N VAL A 593 -15.75 24.34 -17.52
CA VAL A 593 -17.02 25.00 -17.83
C VAL A 593 -18.20 24.03 -17.76
N PHE A 594 -19.27 24.39 -17.03
CA PHE A 594 -20.53 23.64 -17.01
C PHE A 594 -21.62 24.37 -17.79
N VAL A 595 -22.20 23.72 -18.80
CA VAL A 595 -23.22 24.30 -19.68
C VAL A 595 -24.62 23.94 -19.16
N VAL A 596 -25.37 24.95 -18.73
CA VAL A 596 -26.67 24.82 -18.06
C VAL A 596 -27.75 25.64 -18.75
N SER A 597 -29.02 25.23 -18.64
CA SER A 597 -30.15 26.08 -19.05
C SER A 597 -31.35 25.83 -18.15
N TYR A 598 -32.02 26.89 -17.70
CA TYR A 598 -33.20 26.75 -16.83
C TYR A 598 -34.47 26.36 -17.59
N GLN A 599 -34.51 26.61 -18.89
CA GLN A 599 -35.70 26.34 -19.68
C GLN A 599 -35.80 24.87 -20.04
N TYR A 600 -37.03 24.36 -20.00
CA TYR A 600 -37.34 23.01 -20.43
C TYR A 600 -37.09 22.87 -21.94
N GLY A 601 -36.31 21.86 -22.35
CA GLY A 601 -36.19 21.41 -23.74
C GLY A 601 -35.05 22.00 -24.59
N GLN A 602 -33.93 22.44 -24.01
CA GLN A 602 -32.79 23.08 -24.73
C GLN A 602 -31.51 22.24 -24.81
N LEU A 603 -31.63 20.92 -24.88
CA LEU A 603 -30.45 20.05 -24.90
C LEU A 603 -29.60 20.27 -26.17
N SER A 604 -30.22 20.52 -27.32
CA SER A 604 -29.54 20.81 -28.58
C SER A 604 -28.61 22.01 -28.48
N GLU A 605 -29.10 23.11 -27.92
CA GLU A 605 -28.38 24.37 -27.78
C GLU A 605 -27.22 24.22 -26.79
N ARG A 606 -27.42 23.48 -25.68
CA ARG A 606 -26.33 23.18 -24.73
C ARG A 606 -25.25 22.33 -25.38
N LEU A 607 -25.61 21.31 -26.15
CA LEU A 607 -24.67 20.47 -26.89
C LEU A 607 -23.92 21.24 -27.97
N GLU A 608 -24.57 22.18 -28.66
CA GLU A 608 -23.89 23.06 -29.62
C GLU A 608 -22.81 23.92 -28.95
N VAL A 609 -23.11 24.45 -27.76
CA VAL A 609 -22.15 25.24 -26.98
C VAL A 609 -21.00 24.37 -26.49
N ALA A 610 -21.28 23.22 -25.89
CA ALA A 610 -20.24 22.30 -25.44
C ALA A 610 -19.35 21.83 -26.61
N ALA A 611 -19.95 21.50 -27.75
CA ALA A 611 -19.21 21.16 -28.97
C ALA A 611 -18.31 22.32 -29.45
N LEU A 612 -18.78 23.57 -29.36
CA LEU A 612 -17.96 24.75 -29.65
C LEU A 612 -16.76 24.85 -28.68
N LEU A 613 -16.97 24.61 -27.39
CA LEU A 613 -15.93 24.67 -26.37
C LEU A 613 -14.89 23.55 -26.54
N TRP A 614 -15.32 22.31 -26.76
CA TRP A 614 -14.43 21.17 -27.02
C TRP A 614 -13.57 21.39 -28.26
N ARG A 615 -14.12 21.95 -29.34
CA ARG A 615 -13.35 22.30 -30.56
C ARG A 615 -12.25 23.32 -30.31
N HIS A 616 -12.35 24.10 -29.24
CA HIS A 616 -11.34 25.08 -28.83
C HIS A 616 -10.53 24.64 -27.60
N ASN A 617 -10.52 23.33 -27.31
CA ASN A 617 -9.75 22.72 -26.23
C ASN A 617 -10.10 23.27 -24.83
N ILE A 618 -11.36 23.66 -24.62
CA ILE A 618 -11.90 24.02 -23.31
C ILE A 618 -12.64 22.79 -22.76
N SER A 619 -12.27 22.36 -21.55
CA SER A 619 -12.96 21.26 -20.88
C SER A 619 -14.34 21.71 -20.45
N ALA A 620 -15.38 21.12 -21.06
CA ALA A 620 -16.76 21.49 -20.79
C ALA A 620 -17.63 20.25 -20.54
N ASP A 621 -18.63 20.40 -19.68
CA ASP A 621 -19.65 19.39 -19.42
C ASP A 621 -21.05 20.00 -19.54
N VAL A 622 -22.08 19.15 -19.66
CA VAL A 622 -23.43 19.55 -20.05
C VAL A 622 -24.46 18.96 -19.09
N MET A 623 -25.40 19.81 -18.66
CA MET A 623 -26.60 19.36 -17.96
C MET A 623 -27.46 18.48 -18.88
N TYR A 624 -27.73 17.22 -18.51
CA TYR A 624 -28.51 16.29 -19.33
C TYR A 624 -30.02 16.42 -19.09
N GLU A 625 -30.39 16.95 -17.95
CA GLU A 625 -31.76 17.13 -17.53
C GLU A 625 -32.52 18.03 -18.51
N SER A 626 -33.77 17.69 -18.79
CA SER A 626 -34.57 18.44 -19.77
C SER A 626 -34.89 19.86 -19.27
N GLY A 627 -34.91 20.08 -17.96
CA GLY A 627 -35.02 21.37 -17.28
C GLY A 627 -34.94 21.17 -15.76
N LEU A 628 -34.73 22.25 -15.01
CA LEU A 628 -34.78 22.22 -13.54
C LEU A 628 -36.22 22.57 -13.10
N PRO A 629 -36.86 21.79 -12.20
CA PRO A 629 -38.14 22.17 -11.61
C PRO A 629 -38.03 23.52 -10.90
N ASP A 630 -39.04 24.39 -11.04
CA ASP A 630 -39.08 25.70 -10.37
C ASP A 630 -38.89 25.53 -8.85
N GLY A 631 -37.75 25.98 -8.33
CA GLY A 631 -37.40 25.89 -6.89
C GLY A 631 -36.12 25.13 -6.55
N GLU A 632 -35.56 24.32 -7.48
CA GLU A 632 -34.29 23.58 -7.26
C GLU A 632 -33.06 24.28 -7.84
N HIS A 633 -33.20 25.52 -8.34
CA HIS A 633 -32.10 26.26 -8.93
C HIS A 633 -30.92 26.42 -7.97
N GLU A 634 -31.15 26.78 -6.71
CA GLU A 634 -30.10 26.89 -5.69
C GLU A 634 -29.50 25.52 -5.33
N ASN A 635 -30.31 24.47 -5.20
CA ASN A 635 -29.82 23.11 -4.92
C ASN A 635 -28.90 22.56 -6.02
N HIS A 636 -29.20 22.84 -7.30
CA HIS A 636 -28.35 22.41 -8.41
C HIS A 636 -27.05 23.24 -8.50
N PHE A 637 -27.10 24.53 -8.14
CA PHE A 637 -25.89 25.34 -7.96
C PHE A 637 -25.02 24.82 -6.82
N ASP A 638 -25.62 24.43 -5.69
CA ASP A 638 -24.90 23.86 -4.55
C ASP A 638 -24.30 22.48 -4.88
N LEU A 639 -25.01 21.67 -5.67
CA LEU A 639 -24.51 20.39 -6.20
C LEU A 639 -23.29 20.60 -7.13
N CYS A 640 -23.33 21.64 -7.96
CA CYS A 640 -22.30 21.98 -8.92
C CYS A 640 -21.34 23.09 -8.43
N ASN A 641 -21.32 23.39 -7.12
CA ASN A 641 -20.56 24.51 -6.55
C ASN A 641 -19.03 24.34 -6.70
N ARG A 642 -18.58 23.14 -7.08
CA ARG A 642 -17.18 22.82 -7.39
C ARG A 642 -16.86 22.80 -8.89
N GLU A 643 -17.86 23.00 -9.74
CA GLU A 643 -17.77 22.91 -11.20
C GLU A 643 -17.45 24.28 -11.82
N GLY A 644 -16.24 24.81 -11.60
CA GLY A 644 -15.66 25.90 -12.41
C GLY A 644 -16.59 27.09 -12.76
N ILE A 645 -16.78 27.31 -14.07
CA ILE A 645 -17.53 28.44 -14.65
C ILE A 645 -18.84 27.94 -15.29
N PHE A 646 -19.97 28.59 -15.03
CA PHE A 646 -21.25 28.17 -15.63
C PHE A 646 -21.58 29.01 -16.85
N VAL A 647 -21.96 28.37 -17.96
CA VAL A 647 -22.36 29.02 -19.22
C VAL A 647 -23.81 28.65 -19.56
N TRP A 648 -24.60 29.68 -19.87
CA TRP A 648 -26.05 29.57 -20.00
C TRP A 648 -26.47 30.15 -21.37
N PRO A 649 -26.83 29.29 -22.34
CA PRO A 649 -27.30 29.74 -23.66
C PRO A 649 -28.66 30.41 -23.52
N ARG A 650 -28.81 31.57 -24.16
CA ARG A 650 -30.09 32.30 -24.18
C ARG A 650 -30.98 31.81 -25.33
N PRO A 651 -32.32 31.73 -25.14
CA PRO A 651 -33.25 31.06 -26.08
C PRO A 651 -33.52 31.80 -27.39
N LYS A 652 -32.89 32.95 -27.63
CA LYS A 652 -33.25 33.83 -28.76
C LYS A 652 -32.19 33.75 -29.86
N PRO A 653 -32.58 33.66 -31.15
CA PRO A 653 -31.63 33.75 -32.26
C PRO A 653 -31.03 35.15 -32.27
N ALA A 654 -29.87 35.30 -31.65
CA ALA A 654 -29.20 36.59 -31.54
C ALA A 654 -28.64 37.01 -32.91
N ARG A 655 -28.96 38.23 -33.33
CA ARG A 655 -28.12 38.99 -34.29
C ARG A 655 -26.68 39.01 -33.75
N ARG A 656 -25.68 39.12 -34.64
CA ARG A 656 -24.23 39.01 -34.31
C ARG A 656 -23.78 39.83 -33.08
N ASP A 657 -24.45 40.94 -32.78
CA ASP A 657 -24.06 41.90 -31.72
C ASP A 657 -24.89 41.80 -30.41
N GLN A 658 -25.78 40.81 -30.26
CA GLN A 658 -26.54 40.62 -29.01
C GLN A 658 -25.90 39.56 -28.10
N PRO A 659 -25.98 39.73 -26.76
CA PRO A 659 -25.46 38.74 -25.83
C PRO A 659 -26.21 37.41 -25.97
N ALA A 660 -25.48 36.39 -26.42
CA ALA A 660 -26.00 35.05 -26.70
C ALA A 660 -25.87 34.12 -25.48
N PHE A 661 -24.92 34.42 -24.61
CA PHE A 661 -24.61 33.63 -23.42
C PHE A 661 -24.63 34.53 -22.20
N ARG A 662 -25.21 34.03 -21.11
CA ARG A 662 -24.88 34.53 -19.79
C ARG A 662 -23.78 33.62 -19.23
N ILE A 663 -22.90 34.15 -18.40
CA ILE A 663 -21.79 33.40 -17.78
C ILE A 663 -21.74 33.77 -16.31
N LYS A 664 -21.64 32.78 -15.42
CA LYS A 664 -21.50 32.98 -13.97
C LYS A 664 -20.18 32.39 -13.50
N SER A 665 -19.35 33.21 -12.87
CA SER A 665 -18.16 32.74 -12.16
C SER A 665 -18.56 32.31 -10.75
N ILE A 666 -18.43 31.01 -10.43
CA ILE A 666 -18.86 30.47 -9.13
C ILE A 666 -18.01 31.04 -7.98
N LEU A 667 -16.68 31.11 -8.13
CA LEU A 667 -15.79 31.67 -7.10
C LEU A 667 -16.10 33.13 -6.79
N LYS A 668 -16.25 33.95 -7.84
CA LYS A 668 -16.42 35.41 -7.69
C LYS A 668 -17.88 35.82 -7.48
N GLY A 669 -18.84 34.92 -7.69
CA GLY A 669 -20.28 35.22 -7.67
C GLY A 669 -20.73 36.24 -8.72
N THR A 670 -19.89 36.56 -9.71
CA THR A 670 -20.14 37.58 -10.73
C THR A 670 -20.77 37.01 -11.98
N GLU A 671 -21.66 37.78 -12.60
CA GLU A 671 -22.35 37.41 -13.83
C GLU A 671 -22.01 38.35 -14.98
N TYR A 672 -21.82 37.77 -16.17
CA TYR A 672 -21.43 38.47 -17.38
C TYR A 672 -22.33 38.06 -18.54
N ASP A 673 -22.61 38.99 -19.44
CA ASP A 673 -23.33 38.74 -20.69
C ASP A 673 -22.34 38.82 -21.85
N VAL A 674 -22.22 37.74 -22.63
CA VAL A 674 -21.17 37.56 -23.64
C VAL A 674 -21.79 37.17 -24.99
N SER A 675 -21.25 37.74 -26.07
CA SER A 675 -21.66 37.41 -27.44
C SER A 675 -21.13 36.05 -27.90
N ARG A 676 -21.64 35.51 -29.01
CA ARG A 676 -21.15 34.21 -29.52
C ARG A 676 -19.70 34.23 -29.99
N GLN A 677 -19.19 35.39 -30.42
CA GLN A 677 -17.81 35.54 -30.90
C GLN A 677 -16.81 35.68 -29.74
N GLU A 678 -17.25 36.28 -28.63
CA GLU A 678 -16.38 36.57 -27.48
C GLU A 678 -16.33 35.41 -26.45
N LEU A 679 -17.25 34.45 -26.52
CA LEU A 679 -17.35 33.35 -25.55
C LEU A 679 -16.01 32.62 -25.35
N VAL A 680 -15.39 32.16 -26.45
CA VAL A 680 -14.15 31.37 -26.37
C VAL A 680 -12.96 32.20 -25.89
N PRO A 681 -12.65 33.39 -26.47
CA PRO A 681 -11.57 34.24 -25.96
C PRO A 681 -11.75 34.64 -24.49
N TRP A 682 -12.98 34.94 -24.09
CA TRP A 682 -13.30 35.32 -22.71
C TRP A 682 -13.04 34.16 -21.74
N LEU A 683 -13.52 32.96 -22.06
CA LEU A 683 -13.31 31.77 -21.24
C LEU A 683 -11.83 31.40 -21.15
N GLN A 684 -11.08 31.45 -22.26
CA GLN A 684 -9.64 31.18 -22.26
C GLN A 684 -8.89 32.14 -21.32
N HIS A 685 -9.21 33.44 -21.37
CA HIS A 685 -8.63 34.42 -20.47
C HIS A 685 -8.97 34.14 -18.99
N GLN A 686 -10.24 33.88 -18.67
CA GLN A 686 -10.63 33.61 -17.28
C GLN A 686 -10.05 32.30 -16.74
N ILE A 687 -10.01 31.24 -17.54
CA ILE A 687 -9.42 29.96 -17.16
C ILE A 687 -7.90 30.11 -16.95
N ALA A 688 -7.20 30.83 -17.83
CA ALA A 688 -5.76 31.08 -17.69
C ALA A 688 -5.45 31.88 -16.42
N GLU A 689 -6.21 32.92 -16.15
CA GLU A 689 -6.03 33.72 -14.93
C GLU A 689 -6.33 32.90 -13.67
N GLN A 690 -7.39 32.07 -13.68
CA GLN A 690 -7.69 31.20 -12.54
C GLN A 690 -6.58 30.17 -12.33
N LYS A 691 -6.04 29.55 -13.40
CA LYS A 691 -4.89 28.63 -13.30
C LYS A 691 -3.65 29.29 -12.70
N ARG A 692 -3.40 30.57 -13.04
CA ARG A 692 -2.31 31.37 -12.46
C ARG A 692 -2.51 31.59 -10.95
N ILE A 693 -3.74 31.92 -10.55
CA ILE A 693 -4.08 32.08 -9.13
C ILE A 693 -3.94 30.74 -8.40
N ASP A 694 -4.47 29.65 -8.97
CA ASP A 694 -4.40 28.32 -8.39
C ASP A 694 -2.94 27.88 -8.19
N ALA A 695 -2.04 28.14 -9.16
CA ALA A 695 -0.62 27.81 -9.03
C ALA A 695 0.04 28.46 -7.80
N SER A 696 -0.38 29.68 -7.42
CA SER A 696 0.10 30.35 -6.20
C SER A 696 -0.39 29.71 -4.88
N THR A 697 -1.36 28.79 -4.95
CA THR A 697 -1.99 28.12 -3.80
C THR A 697 -1.54 26.66 -3.63
N SER A 698 -0.55 26.19 -4.41
CA SER A 698 -0.07 24.81 -4.34
C SER A 698 0.51 24.44 -2.97
N GLY A 699 1.04 25.41 -2.21
CA GLY A 699 1.67 25.15 -0.91
C GLY A 699 2.98 24.36 -0.99
N ALA A 700 3.40 23.99 -2.20
CA ALA A 700 4.75 23.53 -2.50
C ALA A 700 5.68 24.76 -2.53
N PRO A 701 6.91 24.68 -2.00
CA PRO A 701 7.90 25.72 -2.23
C PRO A 701 7.99 25.92 -3.75
N ALA A 702 7.80 27.15 -4.21
CA ALA A 702 7.89 27.46 -5.64
C ALA A 702 9.24 26.91 -6.13
N LEU A 703 9.19 25.84 -6.93
CA LEU A 703 10.31 25.50 -7.79
C LEU A 703 10.57 26.79 -8.55
N SER A 704 11.73 27.41 -8.31
CA SER A 704 12.19 28.55 -9.10
C SER A 704 11.87 28.23 -10.55
N ASP A 705 11.02 29.03 -11.19
CA ASP A 705 10.53 28.78 -12.54
C ASP A 705 11.72 28.32 -13.39
N ALA A 706 11.79 27.01 -13.66
CA ALA A 706 12.61 26.55 -14.75
C ALA A 706 12.00 27.22 -15.98
N PRO A 707 12.80 27.94 -16.79
CA PRO A 707 12.29 28.72 -17.89
C PRO A 707 11.46 27.79 -18.75
N GLN A 708 10.19 28.13 -18.95
CA GLN A 708 9.33 27.40 -19.87
C GLN A 708 10.12 27.20 -21.16
N ILE A 709 10.40 25.94 -21.48
CA ILE A 709 10.80 25.55 -22.82
C ILE A 709 9.55 25.79 -23.68
N SER A 710 9.45 27.04 -24.14
CA SER A 710 8.95 27.34 -25.46
C SER A 710 9.52 26.29 -26.40
N SER A 711 8.62 25.63 -27.13
CA SER A 711 8.90 24.68 -28.18
C SER A 711 10.11 25.12 -29.01
N SER A 712 11.26 24.48 -28.80
CA SER A 712 12.43 24.68 -29.64
C SER A 712 12.31 23.80 -30.88
N SER A 713 11.50 24.24 -31.85
CA SER A 713 11.95 24.08 -33.23
C SER A 713 13.19 24.94 -33.36
N LYS A 714 14.37 24.31 -33.30
CA LYS A 714 15.63 24.95 -33.68
C LYS A 714 15.56 25.29 -35.17
N ASP A 715 15.03 26.47 -35.44
CA ASP A 715 15.60 27.34 -36.45
C ASP A 715 16.06 28.62 -35.76
N VAL A 716 17.36 28.87 -35.89
CA VAL A 716 18.04 30.03 -35.34
C VAL A 716 17.55 31.28 -36.08
N ALA A 717 16.66 32.05 -35.46
CA ALA A 717 16.64 33.53 -35.37
C ALA A 717 15.21 34.08 -35.18
N GLY A 718 14.98 34.79 -34.07
CA GLY A 718 13.80 35.66 -33.88
C GLY A 718 13.21 35.57 -32.47
N ASN A 719 13.66 36.44 -31.57
CA ASN A 719 13.02 36.63 -30.25
C ASN A 719 11.73 37.46 -30.45
N PRO A 720 10.56 37.09 -29.90
CA PRO A 720 9.26 37.63 -30.34
C PRO A 720 9.00 39.10 -29.97
N ASP A 721 9.75 39.68 -29.04
CA ASP A 721 9.54 41.06 -28.54
C ASP A 721 10.35 42.13 -29.31
N VAL A 722 11.30 41.76 -30.17
CA VAL A 722 12.18 42.71 -30.88
C VAL A 722 12.15 42.46 -32.39
N GLN A 723 11.35 43.25 -33.10
CA GLN A 723 11.28 43.23 -34.56
C GLN A 723 12.39 44.09 -35.17
N LEU A 724 13.41 43.47 -35.77
CA LEU A 724 14.45 44.19 -36.52
C LEU A 724 14.02 44.44 -37.97
N LEU A 725 13.65 45.67 -38.29
CA LEU A 725 13.36 46.12 -39.66
C LEU A 725 14.61 46.73 -40.30
N LEU A 726 15.04 46.19 -41.44
CA LEU A 726 16.18 46.70 -42.23
C LEU A 726 15.70 47.10 -43.64
N PRO A 727 16.24 48.17 -44.25
CA PRO A 727 15.88 48.59 -45.59
C PRO A 727 16.08 47.47 -46.63
N GLY A 728 15.12 47.32 -47.54
CA GLY A 728 15.05 46.23 -48.52
C GLY A 728 16.06 46.33 -49.65
N ASP A 729 17.35 46.13 -49.34
CA ASP A 729 18.41 45.65 -50.26
C ASP A 729 19.66 45.17 -49.47
N ALA A 730 19.46 44.77 -48.22
CA ALA A 730 20.48 44.33 -47.28
C ALA A 730 20.82 42.83 -47.40
N LYS A 731 20.81 42.24 -48.61
CA LYS A 731 21.18 40.82 -48.84
C LYS A 731 22.66 40.50 -48.53
N LYS A 732 23.48 41.50 -48.15
CA LYS A 732 24.92 41.36 -47.85
C LYS A 732 25.34 41.58 -46.39
N HIS A 733 24.42 41.82 -45.45
CA HIS A 733 24.85 41.91 -44.04
C HIS A 733 25.08 40.52 -43.45
N ARG A 734 26.31 40.27 -42.97
CA ARG A 734 26.72 39.02 -42.32
C ARG A 734 25.75 38.68 -41.18
N LYS A 735 25.41 37.38 -41.06
CA LYS A 735 24.56 36.83 -39.99
C LYS A 735 24.97 37.34 -38.59
N GLN A 736 26.27 37.50 -38.37
CA GLN A 736 26.86 38.03 -37.15
C GLN A 736 26.49 39.50 -36.87
N THR A 737 26.42 40.38 -37.87
CA THR A 737 26.06 41.79 -37.69
C THR A 737 24.56 41.95 -37.35
N LYS A 738 23.70 41.15 -37.97
CA LYS A 738 22.26 41.11 -37.63
C LYS A 738 22.05 40.61 -36.19
N GLN A 739 22.82 39.60 -35.78
CA GLN A 739 22.79 39.09 -34.41
C GLN A 739 23.23 40.16 -33.39
N ILE A 740 24.32 40.89 -33.66
CA ILE A 740 24.78 41.99 -32.78
C ILE A 740 23.71 43.07 -32.60
N PHE A 741 22.96 43.43 -33.65
CA PHE A 741 21.87 44.41 -33.52
C PHE A 741 20.70 43.89 -32.71
N LEU A 742 20.34 42.60 -32.88
CA LEU A 742 19.30 41.95 -32.09
C LEU A 742 19.70 41.83 -30.62
N ASP A 743 20.94 41.41 -30.34
CA ASP A 743 21.46 41.25 -28.98
C ASP A 743 21.52 42.61 -28.26
N ARG A 744 22.00 43.66 -28.94
CA ARG A 744 22.06 45.01 -28.36
C ARG A 744 20.66 45.59 -28.09
N ALA A 745 19.71 45.37 -28.99
CA ALA A 745 18.32 45.80 -28.80
C ALA A 745 17.65 45.05 -27.64
N PHE A 746 17.92 43.75 -27.51
CA PHE A 746 17.44 42.92 -26.43
C PHE A 746 18.03 43.35 -25.07
N GLU A 747 19.35 43.50 -24.97
CA GLU A 747 20.02 43.97 -23.74
C GLU A 747 19.49 45.34 -23.28
N THR A 748 19.31 46.27 -24.22
CA THR A 748 18.75 47.60 -23.91
C THR A 748 17.29 47.48 -23.44
N GLY A 749 16.50 46.60 -24.06
CA GLY A 749 15.12 46.34 -23.64
C GLY A 749 15.02 45.76 -22.22
N VAL A 750 15.92 44.83 -21.86
CA VAL A 750 16.00 44.28 -20.50
C VAL A 750 16.42 45.35 -19.49
N GLN A 751 17.38 46.21 -19.83
CA GLN A 751 17.81 47.32 -18.97
C GLN A 751 16.69 48.33 -18.72
N ILE A 752 15.85 48.63 -19.73
CA ILE A 752 14.68 49.50 -19.57
C ILE A 752 13.61 48.82 -18.69
N LYS A 753 13.29 47.54 -18.91
CA LYS A 753 12.32 46.78 -18.10
C LYS A 753 12.75 46.75 -16.61
N SER A 754 14.02 46.46 -16.35
CA SER A 754 14.58 46.49 -14.99
C SER A 754 14.56 47.89 -14.38
N ALA A 755 14.85 48.94 -15.16
CA ALA A 755 14.75 50.31 -14.69
C ALA A 755 13.31 50.70 -14.30
N PHE A 756 12.30 50.22 -15.04
CA PHE A 756 10.88 50.40 -14.73
C PHE A 756 10.50 49.75 -13.39
N GLU A 757 10.99 48.54 -13.10
CA GLU A 757 10.77 47.86 -11.83
C GLU A 757 11.44 48.59 -10.65
N SER A 758 12.61 49.21 -10.89
CA SER A 758 13.33 50.01 -9.89
C SER A 758 12.83 51.46 -9.71
N GLY A 759 11.93 51.92 -10.58
CA GLY A 759 11.37 53.29 -10.60
C GLY A 759 12.18 54.28 -11.46
N ILE A 760 11.65 54.63 -12.64
CA ILE A 760 12.25 55.65 -13.54
C ILE A 760 11.79 57.06 -13.13
N PRO A 761 12.71 58.02 -12.88
CA PRO A 761 12.33 59.39 -12.55
C PRO A 761 11.70 60.10 -13.74
N VAL A 762 10.66 60.90 -13.48
CA VAL A 762 9.96 61.72 -14.47
C VAL A 762 10.28 63.20 -14.24
N VAL A 763 10.67 63.90 -15.30
CA VAL A 763 10.87 65.36 -15.31
C VAL A 763 9.85 65.97 -16.24
N ALA A 764 8.88 66.71 -15.67
CA ALA A 764 7.89 67.45 -16.44
C ALA A 764 8.41 68.83 -16.82
N VAL A 765 8.31 69.20 -18.10
CA VAL A 765 8.77 70.47 -18.66
C VAL A 765 7.66 71.15 -19.44
N ASP A 766 7.57 72.46 -19.33
CA ASP A 766 6.65 73.28 -20.11
C ASP A 766 7.42 74.03 -21.21
N VAL A 767 7.52 73.41 -22.39
CA VAL A 767 8.25 73.97 -23.54
C VAL A 767 7.45 73.77 -24.83
N PRO A 768 7.63 74.64 -25.85
CA PRO A 768 7.01 74.45 -27.16
C PRO A 768 7.42 73.13 -27.83
N ALA A 769 6.56 72.60 -28.72
CA ALA A 769 6.81 71.37 -29.50
C ALA A 769 8.22 71.28 -30.09
N ALA A 770 8.67 72.38 -30.69
CA ALA A 770 9.95 72.46 -31.37
C ALA A 770 11.13 72.30 -30.39
N THR A 771 11.03 72.91 -29.21
CA THR A 771 12.01 72.84 -28.13
C THR A 771 12.01 71.46 -27.47
N PHE A 772 10.83 70.87 -27.24
CA PHE A 772 10.71 69.50 -26.74
C PHE A 772 11.34 68.49 -27.71
N TYR A 773 11.07 68.64 -29.01
CA TYR A 773 11.70 67.80 -30.03
C TYR A 773 13.22 67.98 -30.09
N ALA A 774 13.75 69.19 -29.85
CA ALA A 774 15.19 69.42 -29.75
C ALA A 774 15.81 68.69 -28.54
N LEU A 775 15.14 68.70 -27.38
CA LEU A 775 15.58 68.02 -26.16
C LEU A 775 15.60 66.48 -26.26
N THR A 776 14.80 65.90 -27.15
CA THR A 776 14.69 64.44 -27.33
C THR A 776 15.63 63.85 -28.37
N LYS A 777 16.27 64.67 -29.22
CA LYS A 777 17.19 64.18 -30.26
C LYS A 777 18.48 63.57 -29.72
N SER A 778 18.98 64.08 -28.61
CA SER A 778 20.21 63.63 -27.97
C SER A 778 20.13 63.94 -26.48
N SER A 779 20.79 63.14 -25.64
CA SER A 779 20.98 63.44 -24.22
C SER A 779 22.29 64.20 -23.96
N SER A 780 23.10 64.47 -24.99
CA SER A 780 24.42 65.10 -24.88
C SER A 780 24.37 66.54 -24.36
N TRP A 781 23.26 67.26 -24.54
CA TRP A 781 23.08 68.62 -24.02
C TRP A 781 23.12 68.71 -22.49
N VAL A 782 23.00 67.59 -21.79
CA VAL A 782 23.20 67.53 -20.34
C VAL A 782 24.68 67.66 -19.99
N THR A 783 25.59 67.14 -20.81
CA THR A 783 27.04 67.09 -20.54
C THR A 783 27.91 68.00 -21.41
N GLU A 784 27.49 68.29 -22.64
CA GLU A 784 28.28 69.04 -23.63
C GLU A 784 27.72 70.45 -23.79
N ASP A 785 28.56 71.46 -23.57
CA ASP A 785 28.12 72.86 -23.63
C ASP A 785 27.78 73.34 -25.04
N ASP A 786 28.44 72.80 -26.07
CA ASP A 786 28.13 73.18 -27.46
C ASP A 786 26.79 72.58 -27.93
N ALA A 787 26.45 71.37 -27.47
CA ALA A 787 25.12 70.80 -27.66
C ALA A 787 24.04 71.58 -26.89
N TRP A 788 24.38 72.08 -25.70
CA TRP A 788 23.48 72.92 -24.91
C TRP A 788 23.19 74.28 -25.58
N LYS A 789 24.20 74.95 -26.15
CA LYS A 789 24.02 76.23 -26.85
C LYS A 789 23.03 76.13 -28.01
N ALA A 790 23.05 75.02 -28.75
CA ALA A 790 22.12 74.78 -29.84
C ALA A 790 20.67 74.60 -29.34
N ILE A 791 20.48 73.94 -28.19
CA ILE A 791 19.16 73.72 -27.60
C ILE A 791 18.64 74.96 -26.88
N SER A 792 19.49 75.68 -26.15
CA SER A 792 19.09 76.89 -25.41
C SER A 792 18.58 77.99 -26.36
N ALA A 793 19.11 78.06 -27.59
CA ALA A 793 18.61 78.94 -28.65
C ALA A 793 17.19 78.61 -29.14
N THR A 794 16.67 77.40 -28.85
CA THR A 794 15.28 77.02 -29.17
C THR A 794 14.27 77.37 -28.08
N PHE A 795 14.73 77.84 -26.91
CA PHE A 795 13.84 78.39 -25.89
C PHE A 795 13.47 79.84 -26.27
N PRO A 796 12.23 80.28 -26.01
CA PRO A 796 11.88 81.69 -26.18
C PRO A 796 12.80 82.58 -25.35
N THR A 797 13.25 83.71 -25.90
CA THR A 797 14.30 84.58 -25.31
C THR A 797 13.98 85.05 -23.88
N GLN A 798 12.70 85.12 -23.53
CA GLN A 798 12.18 85.47 -22.20
C GLN A 798 12.32 84.35 -21.15
N TYR A 799 12.70 83.13 -21.53
CA TYR A 799 12.79 81.94 -20.67
C TYR A 799 14.20 81.34 -20.58
N ALA A 800 15.26 82.11 -20.84
CA ALA A 800 16.65 81.63 -20.78
C ALA A 800 17.03 81.04 -19.40
N GLY A 801 16.52 81.62 -18.30
CA GLY A 801 16.72 81.08 -16.96
C GLY A 801 16.01 79.74 -16.73
N TYR A 802 14.83 79.56 -17.31
CA TYR A 802 14.08 78.29 -17.25
C TYR A 802 14.79 77.18 -18.04
N ALA A 803 15.41 77.51 -19.18
CA ALA A 803 16.22 76.55 -19.93
C ALA A 803 17.33 75.96 -19.03
N SER A 804 18.09 76.80 -18.32
CA SER A 804 19.14 76.34 -17.41
C SER A 804 18.59 75.46 -16.27
N GLN A 805 17.42 75.78 -15.73
CA GLN A 805 16.76 74.96 -14.69
C GLN A 805 16.39 73.57 -15.20
N VAL A 806 15.91 73.45 -16.46
CA VAL A 806 15.62 72.16 -17.08
C VAL A 806 16.89 71.32 -17.23
N ARG A 807 18.01 71.93 -17.65
CA ARG A 807 19.31 71.23 -17.74
C ARG A 807 19.81 70.74 -16.40
N GLU A 808 19.73 71.59 -15.37
CA GLU A 808 20.17 71.23 -14.02
C GLU A 808 19.32 70.12 -13.40
N ALA A 809 18.00 70.16 -13.59
CA ALA A 809 17.08 69.14 -13.08
C ALA A 809 17.38 67.74 -13.67
N VAL A 810 17.63 67.67 -14.98
CA VAL A 810 17.99 66.40 -15.65
C VAL A 810 19.41 65.96 -15.27
N ALA A 811 20.37 66.90 -15.15
CA ALA A 811 21.73 66.60 -14.72
C ALA A 811 21.79 66.02 -13.30
N ARG A 812 20.98 66.56 -12.38
CA ARG A 812 20.89 66.06 -11.00
C ARG A 812 20.37 64.63 -10.93
N LYS A 813 19.29 64.32 -11.67
CA LYS A 813 18.74 62.95 -11.72
C LYS A 813 19.71 61.94 -12.33
N ARG A 814 20.55 62.37 -13.28
CA ARG A 814 21.65 61.53 -13.76
C ARG A 814 22.73 61.34 -12.68
N ALA A 815 23.10 62.39 -11.96
CA ALA A 815 24.08 62.32 -10.87
C ALA A 815 23.62 61.40 -9.72
N ASP A 816 22.30 61.29 -9.50
CA ASP A 816 21.68 60.34 -8.56
C ASP A 816 21.78 58.86 -9.02
N GLY A 817 22.41 58.58 -10.16
CA GLY A 817 22.66 57.22 -10.67
C GLY A 817 21.62 56.68 -11.64
N HIS A 818 20.61 57.48 -12.03
CA HIS A 818 19.59 57.03 -12.98
C HIS A 818 20.11 57.08 -14.42
N ARG A 819 20.23 55.91 -15.04
CA ARG A 819 20.64 55.75 -16.45
C ARG A 819 19.56 56.13 -17.46
N PHE A 820 18.29 56.05 -17.04
CA PHE A 820 17.12 56.37 -17.84
C PHE A 820 16.25 57.41 -17.12
N ILE A 821 15.77 58.42 -17.83
CA ILE A 821 14.90 59.49 -17.30
C ILE A 821 13.75 59.72 -18.28
N LEU A 822 12.51 59.80 -17.78
CA LEU A 822 11.35 60.16 -18.60
C LEU A 822 11.16 61.68 -18.61
N LEU A 823 11.22 62.30 -19.78
CA LEU A 823 10.91 63.71 -19.98
C LEU A 823 9.45 63.84 -20.45
N PHE A 824 8.63 64.59 -19.72
CA PHE A 824 7.21 64.78 -20.01
C PHE A 824 6.91 66.23 -20.41
N ALA A 825 6.36 66.46 -21.59
CA ALA A 825 5.91 67.77 -22.04
C ALA A 825 4.51 68.06 -21.46
N ALA A 826 4.42 68.99 -20.51
CA ALA A 826 3.17 69.25 -19.77
C ALA A 826 2.02 69.76 -20.65
N ARG A 827 2.30 70.56 -21.70
CA ARG A 827 1.27 71.09 -22.62
C ARG A 827 0.82 70.11 -23.70
N GLU A 828 1.70 69.20 -24.11
CA GLU A 828 1.43 68.28 -25.23
C GLU A 828 1.12 66.86 -24.78
N GLU A 829 1.22 66.58 -23.48
CA GLU A 829 1.08 65.25 -22.89
C GLU A 829 1.98 64.19 -23.55
N ARG A 830 3.14 64.61 -24.04
CA ARG A 830 4.13 63.74 -24.69
C ARG A 830 5.20 63.30 -23.70
N VAL A 831 5.59 62.04 -23.77
CA VAL A 831 6.68 61.49 -22.97
C VAL A 831 7.81 60.99 -23.86
N HIS A 832 9.05 61.18 -23.42
CA HIS A 832 10.23 60.65 -24.09
C HIS A 832 11.24 60.10 -23.10
N LEU A 833 11.90 58.99 -23.44
CA LEU A 833 12.92 58.37 -22.60
C LEU A 833 14.31 58.88 -22.98
N LEU A 834 14.94 59.64 -22.08
CA LEU A 834 16.34 60.02 -22.20
C LEU A 834 17.22 58.86 -21.71
N MET A 835 18.17 58.46 -22.55
CA MET A 835 19.17 57.43 -22.25
C MET A 835 20.55 58.06 -22.12
N PHE A 836 21.24 57.77 -21.03
CA PHE A 836 22.63 58.19 -20.83
C PHE A 836 23.57 57.00 -21.01
N SER A 837 24.64 57.22 -21.77
CA SER A 837 25.73 56.26 -21.98
C SER A 837 26.60 56.12 -20.75
#